data_AF-A0A3E1F1J9-F1
#
_entry.id   AF-A0A3E1F1J9-F1
#
_cell.length_a   1.000
_cell.length_b   1.000
_cell.length_c   1.000
_cell.angle_alpha   90.00
_cell.angle_beta   90.00
_cell.angle_gamma   90.00
#
_symmetry.space_group_name_H-M   'P 1'
#
loop_
_entity.id
_entity.type
_entity.pdbx_description
1 polymer ?
#
loop_
_entity_poly.entity_id
_entity_poly.type
_entity_poly.pdbx_seq_one_letter_code
_entity_poly.pdbx_strand_id
1 'polypeptide(L)'
;MKANASGILKSITQIYVLSHLICLFSAAFVFGQQTRVYEGDYLLSNELEGEATYQYKIENGLQIKDGPFEFSSLGDQQEFKEKYLLEGSYHQNKKSGKWKFSHYLLKADADEFIVDYSIQKTSSGKVHYVEGDFKAGKPHGKWSSLTLKIEKSVVVDTLNFVRAEFDNGNFIGKVQAKNKVYQLAGEIDDNSFLNGEWILFQQKDSKAIIDYRNYNAGMLTANSLELEGKRHFLNNFSAKEQDLVSKNFITISFDKKYIAILEQSTLGKKTEGNKDISTEFLSVQTQSNQRFLEVFNVFRKYNELHIWGKDTAIKLPKVKVKKYPYTKEELEIIKQSAPLVTETNQMLLDFLNDAQVKISLNANDSIAKYHVVYAHYKTAFSNLKSVFDALDQPAFEYVNRSVVIPQIFNGIDYPETIQFETRNTAQSLNFDFPSDVESDQSNIAVFYDQLKEINQDLKKFSKVVQPILSQEKQREHLAEDEARLVEKRDSILLLFDTDNNDLNDYQLLVAKEVVNYVEEQFKLYAQQSIEEKVESLRSTLICFDQMISLHAMLDDMPEKLNEIKVLYTRTVWNPFTMTDMDEIVKEDVYQAYREILLDHYLTILESRINCLGLESAMDNFDELFNKMITLREQDTQKLEKKVKRESDPETLIEAFELNKIKSE
;
A
#
# COMPACT_ATOMS: atom_id res chain seq x y z
N MET A 1 26.84 73.16 -91.61
CA MET A 1 26.26 71.96 -90.98
C MET A 1 26.39 72.07 -89.46
N LYS A 2 25.37 72.65 -88.81
CA LYS A 2 25.18 72.64 -87.35
C LYS A 2 23.83 71.99 -87.10
N ALA A 3 23.82 70.71 -86.74
CA ALA A 3 22.64 70.04 -86.20
C ALA A 3 23.08 68.76 -85.49
N ASN A 4 22.37 68.43 -84.41
CA ASN A 4 22.39 67.16 -83.67
C ASN A 4 23.48 66.95 -82.60
N ALA A 5 23.53 67.86 -81.62
CA ALA A 5 24.19 67.61 -80.33
C ALA A 5 23.24 67.70 -79.11
N SER A 6 21.91 67.80 -79.29
CA SER A 6 20.96 67.90 -78.15
C SER A 6 20.16 66.62 -77.84
N GLY A 7 20.23 65.59 -78.69
CA GLY A 7 19.49 64.33 -78.48
C GLY A 7 20.18 63.34 -77.54
N ILE A 8 21.52 63.29 -77.53
CA ILE A 8 22.28 62.27 -76.78
C ILE A 8 22.41 62.64 -75.29
N LEU A 9 22.49 63.94 -74.95
CA LEU A 9 22.58 64.37 -73.54
C LEU A 9 21.27 64.13 -72.75
N LYS A 10 20.10 64.16 -73.40
CA LYS A 10 18.82 63.86 -72.72
C LYS A 10 18.63 62.37 -72.41
N SER A 11 19.19 61.47 -73.23
CA SER A 11 19.08 60.03 -73.03
C SER A 11 20.01 59.53 -71.91
N ILE A 12 21.21 60.10 -71.80
CA ILE A 12 22.17 59.76 -70.73
C ILE A 12 21.67 60.25 -69.36
N THR A 13 21.08 61.45 -69.28
CA THR A 13 20.49 61.94 -68.01
C THR A 13 19.27 61.15 -67.59
N GLN A 14 18.43 60.66 -68.52
CA GLN A 14 17.31 59.78 -68.17
C GLN A 14 17.76 58.41 -67.65
N ILE A 15 18.86 57.85 -68.17
CA ILE A 15 19.42 56.56 -67.70
C ILE A 15 20.04 56.71 -66.30
N TYR A 16 20.74 57.81 -66.01
CA TYR A 16 21.29 58.06 -64.66
C TYR A 16 20.21 58.33 -63.61
N VAL A 17 19.14 59.06 -63.98
CA VAL A 17 18.00 59.29 -63.08
C VAL A 17 17.24 57.99 -62.82
N LEU A 18 17.04 57.13 -63.83
CA LEU A 18 16.38 55.83 -63.66
C LEU A 18 17.25 54.84 -62.84
N SER A 19 18.57 54.85 -63.03
CA SER A 19 19.53 54.05 -62.25
C SER A 19 19.58 54.47 -60.77
N HIS A 20 19.59 55.78 -60.48
CA HIS A 20 19.51 56.27 -59.11
C HIS A 20 18.14 56.01 -58.47
N LEU A 21 17.05 56.07 -59.24
CA LEU A 21 15.72 55.74 -58.73
C LEU A 21 15.60 54.24 -58.36
N ILE A 22 16.22 53.34 -59.13
CA ILE A 22 16.23 51.89 -58.87
C ILE A 22 17.12 51.54 -57.66
N CYS A 23 18.25 52.23 -57.45
CA CYS A 23 19.07 52.06 -56.23
C CYS A 23 18.37 52.61 -54.98
N LEU A 24 17.62 53.71 -55.09
CA LEU A 24 16.82 54.24 -53.97
C LEU A 24 15.59 53.38 -53.65
N PHE A 25 14.98 52.72 -54.64
CA PHE A 25 13.85 51.79 -54.40
C PHE A 25 14.28 50.41 -53.85
N SER A 26 15.51 49.96 -54.14
CA SER A 26 16.03 48.68 -53.61
C SER A 26 16.51 48.78 -52.16
N ALA A 27 16.86 49.98 -51.66
CA ALA A 27 17.15 50.21 -50.25
C ALA A 27 15.89 50.17 -49.36
N ALA A 28 14.69 50.35 -49.91
CA ALA A 28 13.43 50.37 -49.17
C ALA A 28 12.83 48.97 -48.89
N PHE A 29 13.39 47.91 -49.48
CA PHE A 29 12.91 46.52 -49.30
C PHE A 29 13.85 45.64 -48.47
N VAL A 30 14.70 46.23 -47.63
CA VAL A 30 15.29 45.47 -46.51
C VAL A 30 14.22 45.36 -45.43
N PHE A 31 13.32 44.39 -45.59
CA PHE A 31 12.55 43.86 -44.47
C PHE A 31 13.55 43.18 -43.52
N GLY A 32 14.22 43.96 -42.68
CA GLY A 32 14.85 43.42 -41.48
C GLY A 32 13.73 42.76 -40.68
N GLN A 33 13.73 41.42 -40.61
CA GLN A 33 12.78 40.69 -39.79
C GLN A 33 12.83 41.28 -38.38
N GLN A 34 11.76 41.95 -37.96
CA GLN A 34 11.70 42.56 -36.63
C GLN A 34 11.77 41.45 -35.60
N THR A 35 12.91 41.39 -34.91
CA THR A 35 13.06 40.52 -33.74
C THR A 35 12.24 41.12 -32.62
N ARG A 36 11.33 40.33 -32.05
CA ARG A 36 10.46 40.72 -30.93
C ARG A 36 10.94 40.03 -29.66
N VAL A 37 10.61 40.62 -28.52
CA VAL A 37 10.92 40.07 -27.19
C VAL A 37 9.61 39.66 -26.54
N TYR A 38 9.58 38.45 -26.01
CA TYR A 38 8.57 37.97 -25.08
C TYR A 38 9.13 38.05 -23.66
N GLU A 39 8.31 38.51 -22.72
CA GLU A 39 8.59 38.53 -21.27
C GLU A 39 7.28 38.22 -20.55
N GLY A 40 7.28 37.18 -19.71
CA GLY A 40 6.10 36.77 -18.95
C GLY A 40 6.10 35.29 -18.56
N ASP A 41 4.96 34.82 -18.08
CA ASP A 41 4.77 33.48 -17.54
C ASP A 41 5.17 32.37 -18.54
N TYR A 42 5.92 31.40 -18.04
CA TYR A 42 6.43 30.29 -18.83
C TYR A 42 6.44 29.01 -18.01
N LEU A 43 6.05 27.92 -18.66
CA LEU A 43 6.05 26.59 -18.05
C LEU A 43 7.19 25.76 -18.64
N LEU A 44 8.27 25.59 -17.87
CA LEU A 44 9.40 24.76 -18.27
C LEU A 44 9.01 23.29 -18.20
N SER A 45 9.11 22.60 -19.34
CA SER A 45 8.86 21.15 -19.46
C SER A 45 7.46 20.67 -19.04
N ASN A 46 6.48 21.58 -19.00
CA ASN A 46 5.15 21.33 -18.46
C ASN A 46 5.16 20.92 -16.96
N GLU A 47 6.20 21.30 -16.22
CA GLU A 47 6.47 20.83 -14.86
C GLU A 47 6.82 21.97 -13.88
N LEU A 48 7.54 23.00 -14.34
CA LEU A 48 8.01 24.09 -13.47
C LEU A 48 7.55 25.46 -14.00
N GLU A 49 6.73 26.15 -13.20
CA GLU A 49 6.26 27.51 -13.47
C GLU A 49 7.33 28.55 -13.13
N GLY A 50 7.39 29.62 -13.93
CA GLY A 50 8.28 30.74 -13.73
C GLY A 50 8.09 31.79 -14.82
N GLU A 51 9.05 32.69 -14.97
CA GLU A 51 9.05 33.72 -16.00
C GLU A 51 10.12 33.43 -17.04
N ALA A 52 9.83 33.69 -18.32
CA ALA A 52 10.83 33.60 -19.38
C ALA A 52 10.92 34.89 -20.20
N THR A 53 12.16 35.24 -20.54
CA THR A 53 12.48 36.30 -21.49
C THR A 53 13.14 35.68 -22.71
N TYR A 54 12.60 35.89 -23.90
CA TYR A 54 13.23 35.38 -25.12
C TYR A 54 12.92 36.16 -26.39
N GLN A 55 13.85 36.10 -27.33
CA GLN A 55 13.69 36.69 -28.65
C GLN A 55 13.00 35.74 -29.63
N TYR A 56 12.15 36.29 -30.48
CA TYR A 56 11.44 35.55 -31.52
C TYR A 56 11.18 36.37 -32.78
N LYS A 57 10.90 35.64 -33.86
CA LYS A 57 10.45 36.16 -35.15
C LYS A 57 9.08 35.57 -35.49
N ILE A 58 8.33 36.27 -36.33
CA ILE A 58 7.07 35.75 -36.87
C ILE A 58 7.32 35.30 -38.30
N GLU A 59 7.20 34.00 -38.55
CA GLU A 59 7.29 33.41 -39.89
C GLU A 59 6.01 32.62 -40.15
N ASN A 60 5.31 32.94 -41.25
CA ASN A 60 4.02 32.32 -41.62
C ASN A 60 2.96 32.35 -40.49
N GLY A 61 2.94 33.43 -39.70
CA GLY A 61 2.02 33.57 -38.56
C GLY A 61 2.40 32.77 -37.31
N LEU A 62 3.52 32.03 -37.33
CA LEU A 62 4.03 31.27 -36.20
C LEU A 62 5.15 32.02 -35.48
N GLN A 63 5.17 31.92 -34.16
CA GLN A 63 6.24 32.42 -33.32
C GLN A 63 7.43 31.46 -33.35
N ILE A 64 8.55 31.94 -33.88
CA ILE A 64 9.80 31.20 -34.00
C ILE A 64 10.84 31.83 -33.07
N LYS A 65 11.22 31.13 -31.99
CA LYS A 65 12.29 31.54 -31.08
C LYS A 65 13.61 31.64 -31.85
N ASP A 66 14.25 32.80 -31.80
CA ASP A 66 15.50 33.10 -32.51
C ASP A 66 16.22 34.23 -31.77
N GLY A 67 17.28 33.88 -31.04
CA GLY A 67 18.02 34.75 -30.13
C GLY A 67 18.11 34.21 -28.69
N PRO A 68 18.56 35.03 -27.72
CA PRO A 68 18.73 34.65 -26.32
C PRO A 68 17.41 34.19 -25.68
N PHE A 69 17.55 33.28 -24.72
CA PHE A 69 16.47 32.76 -23.89
C PHE A 69 16.95 32.68 -22.44
N GLU A 70 16.13 33.19 -21.54
CA GLU A 70 16.29 33.07 -20.11
C GLU A 70 14.97 32.63 -19.50
N PHE A 71 15.03 31.72 -18.54
CA PHE A 71 13.91 31.34 -17.69
C PHE A 71 14.36 31.37 -16.23
N SER A 72 13.53 31.93 -15.35
CA SER A 72 13.77 31.99 -13.92
C SER A 72 12.51 31.57 -13.16
N SER A 73 12.69 30.76 -12.13
CA SER A 73 11.65 30.42 -11.16
C SER A 73 12.21 30.56 -9.76
N LEU A 74 11.45 31.19 -8.86
CA LEU A 74 11.83 31.43 -7.48
C LEU A 74 10.80 30.77 -6.56
N GLY A 75 11.27 29.99 -5.60
CA GLY A 75 10.45 29.33 -4.60
C GLY A 75 11.10 29.36 -3.21
N ASP A 76 10.33 28.93 -2.22
CA ASP A 76 10.77 28.83 -0.84
C ASP A 76 10.73 27.37 -0.39
N GLN A 77 11.85 26.86 0.11
CA GLN A 77 11.98 25.51 0.65
C GLN A 77 12.47 25.58 2.11
N GLN A 78 11.54 25.55 3.06
CA GLN A 78 11.81 25.72 4.49
C GLN A 78 12.60 27.01 4.79
N GLU A 79 13.83 26.91 5.26
CA GLU A 79 14.73 28.04 5.53
C GLU A 79 15.62 28.43 4.34
N PHE A 80 15.50 27.72 3.21
CA PHE A 80 16.25 27.98 1.98
C PHE A 80 15.37 28.69 0.95
N LYS A 81 15.99 29.61 0.20
CA LYS A 81 15.49 30.11 -1.07
C LYS A 81 15.91 29.18 -2.19
N GLU A 82 14.95 28.80 -3.01
CA GLU A 82 15.12 27.92 -4.16
C GLU A 82 15.02 28.75 -5.44
N LYS A 83 16.01 28.68 -6.33
CA LYS A 83 15.96 29.36 -7.63
C LYS A 83 16.36 28.41 -8.73
N TYR A 84 15.54 28.34 -9.77
CA TYR A 84 15.87 27.68 -11.03
C TYR A 84 16.19 28.74 -12.08
N LEU A 85 17.26 28.54 -12.85
CA LEU A 85 17.68 29.41 -13.93
C LEU A 85 18.06 28.57 -15.14
N LEU A 86 17.53 28.92 -16.31
CA LEU A 86 17.89 28.28 -17.58
C LEU A 86 18.22 29.36 -18.61
N GLU A 87 19.47 29.36 -19.07
CA GLU A 87 20.02 30.36 -19.97
C GLU A 87 20.53 29.70 -21.24
N GLY A 88 20.35 30.36 -22.38
CA GLY A 88 20.95 29.95 -23.64
C GLY A 88 20.44 30.74 -24.82
N SER A 89 20.47 30.14 -26.00
CA SER A 89 19.94 30.77 -27.20
C SER A 89 19.24 29.79 -28.13
N TYR A 90 18.22 30.27 -28.81
CA TYR A 90 17.56 29.58 -29.90
C TYR A 90 18.05 30.12 -31.24
N HIS A 91 18.07 29.24 -32.24
CA HIS A 91 18.13 29.60 -33.64
C HIS A 91 17.05 28.80 -34.37
N GLN A 92 16.09 29.49 -34.98
CA GLN A 92 14.95 28.87 -35.68
C GLN A 92 14.24 27.77 -34.85
N ASN A 93 13.77 28.13 -33.65
CA ASN A 93 13.13 27.22 -32.68
C ASN A 93 14.00 26.06 -32.16
N LYS A 94 15.28 26.00 -32.52
CA LYS A 94 16.22 24.97 -32.08
C LYS A 94 17.24 25.55 -31.11
N LYS A 95 17.52 24.85 -30.01
CA LYS A 95 18.60 25.24 -29.09
C LYS A 95 19.92 25.31 -29.86
N SER A 96 20.69 26.37 -29.63
CA SER A 96 21.97 26.63 -30.28
C SER A 96 22.95 27.29 -29.31
N GLY A 97 24.24 27.03 -29.51
CA GLY A 97 25.31 27.58 -28.67
C GLY A 97 25.29 27.04 -27.25
N LYS A 98 25.89 27.81 -26.33
CA LYS A 98 26.00 27.44 -24.91
C LYS A 98 24.64 27.53 -24.23
N TRP A 99 24.32 26.49 -23.47
CA TRP A 99 23.18 26.44 -22.59
C TRP A 99 23.63 26.08 -21.18
N LYS A 100 22.98 26.67 -20.19
CA LYS A 100 23.25 26.44 -18.77
C LYS A 100 21.94 26.35 -18.00
N PHE A 101 21.74 25.23 -17.34
CA PHE A 101 20.75 25.07 -16.29
C PHE A 101 21.44 25.26 -14.94
N SER A 102 20.83 26.02 -14.03
CA SER A 102 21.31 26.19 -12.67
C SER A 102 20.16 26.07 -11.67
N HIS A 103 20.42 25.39 -10.56
CA HIS A 103 19.53 25.30 -9.42
C HIS A 103 20.28 25.76 -8.17
N TYR A 104 19.72 26.75 -7.48
CA TYR A 104 20.29 27.35 -6.28
C TYR A 104 19.40 26.99 -5.09
N LEU A 105 19.99 26.40 -4.06
CA LEU A 105 19.34 26.17 -2.78
C LEU A 105 20.18 26.86 -1.71
N LEU A 106 19.81 28.08 -1.35
CA LEU A 106 20.63 29.00 -0.58
C LEU A 106 19.86 29.55 0.62
N LYS A 107 20.53 29.63 1.77
CA LYS A 107 20.04 30.28 2.98
C LYS A 107 20.81 31.57 3.18
N ALA A 108 20.10 32.64 3.55
CA ALA A 108 20.75 33.90 3.92
C ALA A 108 21.47 33.75 5.27
N ASP A 109 22.72 34.15 5.32
CA ASP A 109 23.54 34.19 6.52
C ASP A 109 23.27 35.48 7.32
N ALA A 110 23.81 35.56 8.55
CA ALA A 110 23.64 36.71 9.43
C ALA A 110 24.45 37.95 8.99
N ASP A 111 25.51 37.75 8.21
CA ASP A 111 26.41 38.84 7.78
C ASP A 111 25.71 39.70 6.72
N GLU A 112 25.47 40.98 7.04
CA GLU A 112 24.86 42.00 6.19
C GLU A 112 25.89 43.05 5.76
N PHE A 113 25.79 43.50 4.51
CA PHE A 113 26.61 44.59 3.96
C PHE A 113 25.79 45.45 3.00
N ILE A 114 26.20 46.71 2.79
CA ILE A 114 25.48 47.66 1.93
C ILE A 114 26.24 47.83 0.61
N VAL A 115 25.58 47.57 -0.52
CA VAL A 115 26.10 47.80 -1.88
C VAL A 115 25.08 48.61 -2.67
N ASP A 116 25.49 49.75 -3.23
CA ASP A 116 24.65 50.61 -4.08
C ASP A 116 23.24 50.85 -3.51
N TYR A 117 23.18 51.17 -2.22
CA TYR A 117 21.95 51.43 -1.45
C TYR A 117 21.05 50.20 -1.20
N SER A 118 21.52 48.99 -1.49
CA SER A 118 20.85 47.71 -1.16
C SER A 118 21.53 47.01 0.02
N ILE A 119 20.73 46.49 0.97
CA ILE A 119 21.23 45.57 2.01
C ILE A 119 21.35 44.18 1.38
N GLN A 120 22.57 43.68 1.29
CA GLN A 120 22.88 42.35 0.81
C GLN A 120 23.29 41.45 1.97
N LYS A 121 22.84 40.21 1.94
CA LYS A 121 23.26 39.15 2.86
C LYS A 121 24.19 38.20 2.15
N THR A 122 25.20 37.70 2.86
CA THR A 122 25.90 36.51 2.37
C THR A 122 24.97 35.30 2.37
N SER A 123 25.27 34.29 1.56
CA SER A 123 24.43 33.11 1.47
C SER A 123 25.24 31.82 1.47
N SER A 124 24.70 30.81 2.14
CA SER A 124 25.32 29.49 2.26
C SER A 124 24.34 28.42 1.81
N GLY A 125 24.84 27.35 1.19
CA GLY A 125 23.98 26.29 0.67
C GLY A 125 24.62 25.49 -0.46
N LYS A 126 23.82 25.11 -1.45
CA LYS A 126 24.24 24.30 -2.59
C LYS A 126 23.81 24.93 -3.90
N VAL A 127 24.68 24.83 -4.90
CA VAL A 127 24.36 25.23 -6.27
C VAL A 127 24.64 24.05 -7.19
N HIS A 128 23.67 23.67 -7.98
CA HIS A 128 23.83 22.69 -9.04
C HIS A 128 23.77 23.38 -10.39
N TYR A 129 24.60 22.99 -11.34
CA TYR A 129 24.43 23.42 -12.74
C TYR A 129 24.83 22.33 -13.72
N VAL A 130 24.18 22.36 -14.88
CA VAL A 130 24.49 21.53 -16.04
C VAL A 130 24.69 22.47 -17.21
N GLU A 131 25.82 22.36 -17.89
CA GLU A 131 26.17 23.24 -19.00
C GLU A 131 26.79 22.48 -20.18
N GLY A 132 26.56 22.99 -21.38
CA GLY A 132 27.13 22.47 -22.61
C GLY A 132 26.58 23.15 -23.85
N ASP A 133 27.08 22.74 -25.01
CA ASP A 133 26.68 23.32 -26.29
C ASP A 133 25.57 22.52 -26.97
N PHE A 134 24.65 23.24 -27.62
CA PHE A 134 23.71 22.70 -28.57
C PHE A 134 24.09 23.11 -30.00
N LYS A 135 23.92 22.18 -30.94
CA LYS A 135 24.02 22.40 -32.37
C LYS A 135 22.76 21.88 -33.05
N ALA A 136 22.02 22.78 -33.70
CA ALA A 136 20.75 22.47 -34.36
C ALA A 136 19.74 21.71 -33.46
N GLY A 137 19.64 22.12 -32.20
CA GLY A 137 18.69 21.56 -31.23
C GLY A 137 19.16 20.30 -30.53
N LYS A 138 20.40 19.84 -30.79
CA LYS A 138 20.94 18.63 -30.19
C LYS A 138 22.24 18.90 -29.41
N PRO A 139 22.46 18.22 -28.28
CA PRO A 139 23.71 18.28 -27.53
C PRO A 139 24.92 17.99 -28.42
N HIS A 140 25.96 18.81 -28.28
CA HIS A 140 27.20 18.69 -29.00
C HIS A 140 28.37 19.21 -28.15
N GLY A 141 29.57 18.68 -28.38
CA GLY A 141 30.79 19.10 -27.68
C GLY A 141 30.82 18.67 -26.23
N LYS A 142 31.62 19.38 -25.42
CA LYS A 142 31.87 19.03 -24.01
C LYS A 142 30.78 19.56 -23.11
N TRP A 143 30.29 18.70 -22.24
CA TRP A 143 29.24 18.98 -21.28
C TRP A 143 29.73 18.68 -19.87
N SER A 144 29.24 19.44 -18.90
CA SER A 144 29.56 19.21 -17.50
C SER A 144 28.37 19.44 -16.59
N SER A 145 28.35 18.70 -15.48
CA SER A 145 27.40 18.84 -14.39
C SER A 145 28.18 18.97 -13.08
N LEU A 146 27.89 20.01 -12.31
CA LEU A 146 28.56 20.30 -11.05
C LEU A 146 27.55 20.56 -9.95
N THR A 147 27.86 20.07 -8.76
CA THR A 147 27.20 20.49 -7.52
C THR A 147 28.25 21.08 -6.61
N LEU A 148 28.10 22.34 -6.24
CA LEU A 148 29.00 23.10 -5.40
C LEU A 148 28.39 23.31 -4.02
N LYS A 149 29.26 23.38 -3.01
CA LYS A 149 28.92 23.89 -1.68
C LYS A 149 29.34 25.35 -1.60
N ILE A 150 28.40 26.20 -1.20
CA ILE A 150 28.63 27.63 -1.00
C ILE A 150 28.61 27.90 0.50
N GLU A 151 29.60 28.64 1.00
CA GLU A 151 29.62 29.19 2.35
C GLU A 151 29.96 30.68 2.25
N LYS A 152 29.15 31.53 2.88
CA LYS A 152 29.30 32.99 2.86
C LYS A 152 29.52 33.56 1.45
N SER A 153 28.72 33.09 0.50
CA SER A 153 28.78 33.44 -0.93
C SER A 153 30.06 33.04 -1.66
N VAL A 154 30.88 32.13 -1.10
CA VAL A 154 32.10 31.61 -1.73
C VAL A 154 31.97 30.09 -1.95
N VAL A 155 32.46 29.61 -3.09
CA VAL A 155 32.58 28.16 -3.36
C VAL A 155 33.66 27.58 -2.47
N VAL A 156 33.28 26.70 -1.54
CA VAL A 156 34.24 26.05 -0.63
C VAL A 156 34.53 24.60 -1.00
N ASP A 157 33.66 23.96 -1.79
CA ASP A 157 33.78 22.55 -2.14
C ASP A 157 33.00 22.19 -3.41
N THR A 158 33.45 21.14 -4.10
CA THR A 158 32.75 20.52 -5.23
C THR A 158 32.19 19.18 -4.77
N LEU A 159 30.90 19.15 -4.47
CA LEU A 159 30.20 17.99 -3.94
C LEU A 159 29.96 16.91 -4.99
N ASN A 160 29.85 17.28 -6.27
CA ASN A 160 29.72 16.34 -7.38
C ASN A 160 30.23 16.96 -8.68
N PHE A 161 30.88 16.18 -9.51
CA PHE A 161 31.38 16.59 -10.82
C PHE A 161 31.17 15.46 -11.83
N VAL A 162 30.57 15.77 -12.97
CA VAL A 162 30.44 14.85 -14.11
C VAL A 162 30.81 15.60 -15.38
N ARG A 163 31.57 14.96 -16.27
CA ARG A 163 31.91 15.46 -17.61
C ARG A 163 31.69 14.36 -18.64
N ALA A 164 31.10 14.74 -19.76
CA ALA A 164 30.91 13.89 -20.92
C ALA A 164 31.06 14.73 -22.20
N GLU A 165 31.16 14.05 -23.33
CA GLU A 165 31.14 14.68 -24.65
C GLU A 165 29.97 14.12 -25.46
N PHE A 166 29.39 14.99 -26.29
CA PHE A 166 28.24 14.66 -27.11
C PHE A 166 28.52 14.94 -28.58
N ASP A 167 27.99 14.07 -29.44
CA ASP A 167 27.79 14.39 -30.84
C ASP A 167 26.37 14.05 -31.30
N ASN A 168 25.71 15.05 -31.87
CA ASN A 168 24.35 14.95 -32.41
C ASN A 168 23.35 14.33 -31.40
N GLY A 169 23.52 14.65 -30.10
CA GLY A 169 22.71 14.15 -28.99
C GLY A 169 23.07 12.78 -28.42
N ASN A 170 24.12 12.13 -28.94
CA ASN A 170 24.63 10.86 -28.39
C ASN A 170 25.90 11.12 -27.58
N PHE A 171 26.13 10.33 -26.52
CA PHE A 171 27.40 10.35 -25.81
C PHE A 171 28.51 9.79 -26.70
N ILE A 172 29.70 10.39 -26.61
CA ILE A 172 30.94 9.92 -27.24
C ILE A 172 32.14 10.22 -26.34
N GLY A 173 33.27 9.58 -26.60
CA GLY A 173 34.54 9.86 -25.94
C GLY A 173 34.54 9.54 -24.44
N LYS A 174 35.31 10.33 -23.69
CA LYS A 174 35.58 10.07 -22.27
C LYS A 174 34.45 10.56 -21.37
N VAL A 175 34.02 9.71 -20.45
CA VAL A 175 33.12 10.06 -19.35
C VAL A 175 33.89 10.00 -18.05
N GLN A 176 33.76 11.06 -17.24
CA GLN A 176 34.40 11.16 -15.94
C GLN A 176 33.38 11.66 -14.93
N ALA A 177 33.28 11.00 -13.79
CA ALA A 177 32.51 11.47 -12.65
C ALA A 177 33.30 11.33 -11.36
N LYS A 178 33.17 12.29 -10.45
CA LYS A 178 33.87 12.27 -9.17
C LYS A 178 33.09 13.05 -8.12
N ASN A 179 33.09 12.51 -6.91
CA ASN A 179 32.82 13.24 -5.69
C ASN A 179 33.73 12.74 -4.56
N LYS A 180 33.39 13.04 -3.30
CA LYS A 180 34.14 12.58 -2.14
C LYS A 180 34.04 11.07 -1.88
N VAL A 181 32.97 10.42 -2.34
CA VAL A 181 32.69 9.01 -2.05
C VAL A 181 32.96 8.08 -3.23
N TYR A 182 33.04 8.58 -4.46
CA TYR A 182 33.34 7.78 -5.65
C TYR A 182 34.10 8.54 -6.76
N GLN A 183 34.76 7.78 -7.63
CA GLN A 183 35.35 8.21 -8.89
C GLN A 183 35.00 7.18 -9.97
N LEU A 184 34.48 7.64 -11.10
CA LEU A 184 34.11 6.83 -12.25
C LEU A 184 34.78 7.36 -13.51
N ALA A 185 35.36 6.47 -14.30
CA ALA A 185 35.93 6.80 -15.60
C ALA A 185 35.64 5.69 -16.61
N GLY A 186 35.44 6.08 -17.86
CA GLY A 186 35.29 5.15 -18.98
C GLY A 186 35.18 5.87 -20.32
N GLU A 187 34.95 5.08 -21.37
CA GLU A 187 34.91 5.57 -22.75
C GLU A 187 33.67 5.07 -23.49
N ILE A 188 33.17 5.92 -24.39
CA ILE A 188 32.05 5.64 -25.27
C ILE A 188 32.54 5.83 -26.70
N ASP A 189 32.28 4.87 -27.58
CA ASP A 189 32.69 4.94 -28.98
C ASP A 189 31.85 5.96 -29.78
N ASP A 190 32.27 6.25 -31.01
CA ASP A 190 31.57 7.20 -31.91
C ASP A 190 30.15 6.75 -32.29
N ASN A 191 29.81 5.47 -32.06
CA ASN A 191 28.48 4.91 -32.29
C ASN A 191 27.59 4.95 -31.03
N SER A 192 28.09 5.58 -29.96
CA SER A 192 27.47 5.73 -28.65
C SER A 192 27.46 4.46 -27.80
N PHE A 193 28.25 3.44 -28.11
CA PHE A 193 28.34 2.24 -27.29
C PHE A 193 29.36 2.41 -26.16
N LEU A 194 29.08 1.85 -24.98
CA LEU A 194 30.11 1.70 -23.96
C LEU A 194 31.26 0.87 -24.53
N ASN A 195 32.49 1.31 -24.31
CA ASN A 195 33.68 0.67 -24.84
C ASN A 195 34.86 0.79 -23.86
N GLY A 196 35.81 -0.14 -23.97
CA GLY A 196 37.00 -0.17 -23.13
C GLY A 196 36.70 -0.47 -21.66
N GLU A 197 37.67 -0.15 -20.82
CA GLU A 197 37.60 -0.35 -19.38
C GLU A 197 36.86 0.81 -18.69
N TRP A 198 35.87 0.45 -17.89
CA TRP A 198 35.15 1.32 -16.99
C TRP A 198 35.53 0.96 -15.56
N ILE A 199 35.94 1.97 -14.81
CA ILE A 199 36.40 1.81 -13.42
C ILE A 199 35.54 2.72 -12.55
N LEU A 200 34.88 2.13 -11.55
CA LEU A 200 34.22 2.85 -10.47
C LEU A 200 34.95 2.52 -9.16
N PHE A 201 35.70 3.49 -8.66
CA PHE A 201 36.25 3.48 -7.30
C PHE A 201 35.22 4.09 -6.35
N GLN A 202 34.93 3.45 -5.23
CA GLN A 202 34.06 3.99 -4.19
C GLN A 202 34.55 3.63 -2.79
N GLN A 203 34.18 4.46 -1.81
CA GLN A 203 34.46 4.22 -0.39
C GLN A 203 33.15 4.01 0.37
N LYS A 204 33.07 2.91 1.12
CA LYS A 204 31.96 2.60 2.03
C LYS A 204 32.53 2.15 3.37
N ASP A 205 32.15 2.81 4.46
CA ASP A 205 32.60 2.47 5.83
C ASP A 205 34.14 2.37 5.97
N SER A 206 34.87 3.28 5.31
CA SER A 206 36.35 3.29 5.21
C SER A 206 36.98 2.13 4.42
N LYS A 207 36.17 1.28 3.77
CA LYS A 207 36.64 0.22 2.86
C LYS A 207 36.65 0.73 1.42
N ALA A 208 37.74 0.47 0.71
CA ALA A 208 37.86 0.73 -0.71
C ALA A 208 37.20 -0.40 -1.52
N ILE A 209 36.39 -0.01 -2.49
CA ILE A 209 35.66 -0.89 -3.39
C ILE A 209 35.94 -0.44 -4.82
N ILE A 210 36.29 -1.37 -5.71
CA ILE A 210 36.56 -1.05 -7.12
C ILE A 210 35.74 -1.97 -8.02
N ASP A 211 34.86 -1.41 -8.84
CA ASP A 211 34.09 -2.11 -9.88
C ASP A 211 34.76 -1.88 -11.24
N TYR A 212 35.24 -2.96 -11.85
CA TYR A 212 35.85 -2.97 -13.17
C TYR A 212 34.90 -3.63 -14.17
N ARG A 213 34.58 -2.92 -15.24
CA ARG A 213 33.76 -3.44 -16.35
C ARG A 213 34.47 -3.20 -17.66
N ASN A 214 34.67 -4.26 -18.45
CA ASN A 214 35.25 -4.14 -19.77
C ASN A 214 34.15 -4.31 -20.81
N TYR A 215 34.07 -3.34 -21.73
CA TYR A 215 33.11 -3.34 -22.82
C TYR A 215 33.82 -3.39 -24.17
N ASN A 216 33.27 -4.17 -25.10
CA ASN A 216 33.67 -4.15 -26.51
C ASN A 216 32.45 -3.80 -27.36
N ALA A 217 32.42 -2.59 -27.92
CA ALA A 217 31.32 -2.06 -28.74
C ALA A 217 29.93 -2.34 -28.14
N GLY A 218 29.80 -2.08 -26.83
CA GLY A 218 28.57 -2.21 -26.05
C GLY A 218 28.36 -3.57 -25.37
N MET A 219 29.15 -4.59 -25.70
CA MET A 219 29.06 -5.91 -25.08
C MET A 219 29.94 -5.96 -23.83
N LEU A 220 29.38 -6.34 -22.67
CA LEU A 220 30.15 -6.54 -21.45
C LEU A 220 30.95 -7.86 -21.56
N THR A 221 32.28 -7.76 -21.66
CA THR A 221 33.19 -8.91 -21.85
C THR A 221 33.83 -9.38 -20.56
N ALA A 222 34.00 -8.49 -19.58
CA ALA A 222 34.49 -8.83 -18.26
C ALA A 222 33.88 -7.90 -17.21
N ASN A 223 33.59 -8.45 -16.03
CA ASN A 223 33.17 -7.68 -14.86
C ASN A 223 33.85 -8.26 -13.63
N SER A 224 34.32 -7.40 -12.72
CA SER A 224 34.91 -7.84 -11.46
C SER A 224 34.81 -6.76 -10.39
N LEU A 225 34.60 -7.18 -9.15
CA LEU A 225 34.61 -6.31 -7.98
C LEU A 225 35.83 -6.62 -7.11
N GLU A 226 36.55 -5.58 -6.71
CA GLU A 226 37.64 -5.65 -5.75
C GLU A 226 37.17 -5.13 -4.40
N LEU A 227 37.20 -5.98 -3.38
CA LEU A 227 36.82 -5.69 -2.00
C LEU A 227 38.01 -5.99 -1.09
N GLU A 228 38.47 -4.99 -0.32
CA GLU A 228 39.60 -5.15 0.62
C GLU A 228 40.86 -5.76 -0.04
N GLY A 229 41.12 -5.40 -1.30
CA GLY A 229 42.26 -5.90 -2.08
C GLY A 229 42.08 -7.30 -2.68
N LYS A 230 40.90 -7.92 -2.52
CA LYS A 230 40.55 -9.20 -3.16
C LYS A 230 39.62 -8.98 -4.35
N ARG A 231 40.06 -9.45 -5.52
CA ARG A 231 39.28 -9.35 -6.77
C ARG A 231 38.38 -10.57 -6.95
N HIS A 232 37.10 -10.30 -7.19
CA HIS A 232 36.06 -11.29 -7.42
C HIS A 232 35.51 -11.10 -8.84
N PHE A 233 35.59 -12.13 -9.69
CA PHE A 233 35.12 -12.06 -11.06
C PHE A 233 33.62 -12.33 -11.17
N LEU A 234 32.92 -11.37 -11.77
CA LEU A 234 31.52 -11.41 -12.11
C LEU A 234 31.42 -11.91 -13.55
N ASN A 235 31.37 -13.22 -13.75
CA ASN A 235 31.22 -13.78 -15.10
C ASN A 235 29.77 -13.60 -15.60
N ASN A 236 29.36 -12.35 -15.83
CA ASN A 236 27.97 -11.94 -16.10
C ASN A 236 27.48 -12.38 -17.47
N PHE A 237 28.40 -12.65 -18.38
CA PHE A 237 28.10 -13.15 -19.71
C PHE A 237 29.19 -14.11 -20.15
N SER A 238 28.83 -15.37 -20.40
CA SER A 238 29.69 -16.36 -21.05
C SER A 238 29.84 -16.08 -22.56
N ALA A 239 29.82 -14.81 -22.97
CA ALA A 239 29.99 -14.44 -24.37
C ALA A 239 31.49 -14.43 -24.66
N LYS A 240 31.97 -15.47 -25.34
CA LYS A 240 33.33 -15.42 -25.92
C LYS A 240 33.29 -14.47 -27.11
N GLU A 241 34.40 -13.84 -27.48
CA GLU A 241 34.45 -12.97 -28.68
C GLU A 241 33.94 -13.67 -29.96
N GLN A 242 34.00 -15.01 -30.00
CA GLN A 242 33.47 -15.84 -31.08
C GLN A 242 31.94 -15.80 -31.20
N ASP A 243 31.20 -15.37 -30.16
CA ASP A 243 29.74 -15.18 -30.17
C ASP A 243 29.30 -13.89 -30.90
N LEU A 244 30.22 -12.98 -31.24
CA LEU A 244 29.94 -11.69 -31.90
C LEU A 244 29.27 -11.83 -33.27
N VAL A 245 29.33 -13.02 -33.88
CA VAL A 245 28.71 -13.33 -35.19
C VAL A 245 27.27 -13.88 -35.04
N SER A 246 26.80 -14.12 -33.82
CA SER A 246 25.46 -14.69 -33.58
C SER A 246 24.35 -13.65 -33.74
N LYS A 247 23.26 -14.02 -34.43
CA LYS A 247 22.10 -13.16 -34.74
C LYS A 247 21.24 -12.74 -33.53
N ASN A 248 21.63 -13.08 -32.30
CA ASN A 248 20.79 -12.96 -31.11
C ASN A 248 21.14 -11.76 -30.21
N PHE A 249 22.12 -10.93 -30.59
CA PHE A 249 22.41 -9.70 -29.87
C PHE A 249 21.46 -8.58 -30.29
N ILE A 250 20.88 -7.91 -29.29
CA ILE A 250 20.09 -6.70 -29.51
C ILE A 250 20.77 -5.50 -28.88
N THR A 251 20.58 -4.33 -29.48
CA THR A 251 21.03 -3.06 -28.91
C THR A 251 19.94 -2.48 -28.03
N ILE A 252 20.28 -2.14 -26.80
CA ILE A 252 19.41 -1.41 -25.86
C ILE A 252 20.16 -0.20 -25.29
N SER A 253 19.44 0.69 -24.62
CA SER A 253 20.06 1.81 -23.91
C SER A 253 20.62 1.33 -22.56
N PHE A 254 21.65 2.00 -22.05
CA PHE A 254 22.13 1.86 -20.68
C PHE A 254 21.12 2.53 -19.74
N ASP A 255 20.03 1.85 -19.46
CA ASP A 255 18.93 2.31 -18.61
C ASP A 255 18.59 1.27 -17.53
N LYS A 256 17.47 1.46 -16.82
CA LYS A 256 17.00 0.54 -15.78
C LYS A 256 16.81 -0.89 -16.29
N LYS A 257 16.46 -1.08 -17.57
CA LYS A 257 16.32 -2.42 -18.17
C LYS A 257 17.69 -3.11 -18.23
N TYR A 258 18.73 -2.40 -18.67
CA TYR A 258 20.08 -2.98 -18.68
C TYR A 258 20.59 -3.31 -17.27
N ILE A 259 20.33 -2.43 -16.30
CA ILE A 259 20.68 -2.71 -14.89
C ILE A 259 19.98 -3.97 -14.39
N ALA A 260 18.68 -4.12 -14.64
CA ALA A 260 17.94 -5.32 -14.26
C ALA A 260 18.54 -6.59 -14.90
N ILE A 261 18.97 -6.53 -16.17
CA ILE A 261 19.64 -7.66 -16.83
C ILE A 261 20.94 -8.03 -16.11
N LEU A 262 21.75 -7.04 -15.73
CA LEU A 262 22.99 -7.29 -14.99
C LEU A 262 22.72 -7.96 -13.63
N GLU A 263 21.73 -7.48 -12.88
CA GLU A 263 21.38 -8.02 -11.56
C GLU A 263 20.85 -9.46 -11.68
N GLN A 264 19.99 -9.73 -12.65
CA GLN A 264 19.47 -11.07 -12.91
C GLN A 264 20.58 -12.04 -13.36
N SER A 265 21.56 -11.58 -14.14
CA SER A 265 22.72 -12.39 -14.55
C SER A 265 23.68 -12.79 -13.42
N THR A 266 23.49 -12.23 -12.22
CA THR A 266 24.30 -12.51 -11.03
C THR A 266 23.60 -13.34 -9.97
N LEU A 267 22.33 -13.71 -10.18
CA LEU A 267 21.60 -14.56 -9.24
C LEU A 267 22.29 -15.91 -9.03
N GLY A 268 22.33 -16.35 -7.77
CA GLY A 268 22.81 -17.68 -7.37
C GLY A 268 24.32 -17.91 -7.49
N LYS A 269 25.11 -16.95 -7.97
CA LYS A 269 26.56 -17.15 -8.11
C LYS A 269 27.23 -17.35 -6.76
N LYS A 270 28.18 -18.30 -6.72
CA LYS A 270 29.12 -18.53 -5.62
C LYS A 270 30.49 -18.04 -6.06
N THR A 271 31.26 -17.43 -5.15
CA THR A 271 32.63 -16.98 -5.47
C THR A 271 33.58 -18.18 -5.63
N GLU A 272 34.67 -18.01 -6.39
CA GLU A 272 35.75 -19.01 -6.44
C GLU A 272 36.18 -19.36 -5.01
N GLY A 273 35.93 -20.59 -4.57
CA GLY A 273 36.09 -21.03 -3.18
C GLY A 273 34.80 -21.49 -2.48
N ASN A 274 33.68 -21.63 -3.19
CA ASN A 274 32.45 -22.26 -2.70
C ASN A 274 31.78 -21.53 -1.51
N LYS A 275 32.12 -20.26 -1.30
CA LYS A 275 31.39 -19.37 -0.39
C LYS A 275 30.34 -18.62 -1.19
N ASP A 276 29.10 -18.65 -0.70
CA ASP A 276 28.01 -17.83 -1.20
C ASP A 276 28.50 -16.39 -1.38
N ILE A 277 28.10 -15.76 -2.48
CA ILE A 277 28.26 -14.32 -2.61
C ILE A 277 27.54 -13.70 -1.41
N SER A 278 28.32 -13.10 -0.51
CA SER A 278 27.76 -12.42 0.67
C SER A 278 26.71 -11.39 0.24
N THR A 279 25.67 -11.21 1.04
CA THR A 279 24.68 -10.12 0.87
C THR A 279 25.36 -8.75 0.74
N GLU A 280 26.51 -8.55 1.38
CA GLU A 280 27.36 -7.37 1.23
C GLU A 280 27.78 -7.15 -0.23
N PHE A 281 28.23 -8.19 -0.93
CA PHE A 281 28.66 -8.10 -2.33
C PHE A 281 27.51 -7.73 -3.28
N LEU A 282 26.34 -8.37 -3.16
CA LEU A 282 25.18 -8.02 -3.98
C LEU A 282 24.76 -6.58 -3.74
N SER A 283 24.77 -6.13 -2.48
CA SER A 283 24.46 -4.74 -2.14
C SER A 283 25.42 -3.74 -2.80
N VAL A 284 26.71 -4.09 -2.85
CA VAL A 284 27.75 -3.28 -3.49
C VAL A 284 27.54 -3.23 -5.01
N GLN A 285 27.23 -4.35 -5.64
CA GLN A 285 26.98 -4.39 -7.08
C GLN A 285 25.75 -3.57 -7.48
N THR A 286 24.65 -3.67 -6.73
CA THR A 286 23.45 -2.83 -6.95
C THR A 286 23.77 -1.35 -6.78
N GLN A 287 24.54 -0.98 -5.75
CA GLN A 287 25.00 0.40 -5.56
C GLN A 287 25.84 0.87 -6.76
N SER A 288 26.81 0.08 -7.21
CA SER A 288 27.61 0.41 -8.39
C SER A 288 26.73 0.62 -9.62
N ASN A 289 25.81 -0.31 -9.89
CA ASN A 289 24.86 -0.21 -11.00
C ASN A 289 24.05 1.11 -10.97
N GLN A 290 23.57 1.51 -9.79
CA GLN A 290 22.86 2.78 -9.61
C GLN A 290 23.77 3.98 -9.91
N ARG A 291 25.03 3.97 -9.44
CA ARG A 291 26.00 5.04 -9.73
C ARG A 291 26.26 5.23 -11.22
N PHE A 292 26.45 4.15 -11.97
CA PHE A 292 26.60 4.23 -13.42
C PHE A 292 25.37 4.89 -14.07
N LEU A 293 24.16 4.52 -13.63
CA LEU A 293 22.92 5.09 -14.15
C LEU A 293 22.74 6.57 -13.79
N GLU A 294 23.11 6.97 -12.57
CA GLU A 294 23.10 8.37 -12.12
C GLU A 294 23.97 9.25 -13.02
N VAL A 295 25.22 8.83 -13.28
CA VAL A 295 26.20 9.58 -14.09
C VAL A 295 25.67 9.95 -15.47
N PHE A 296 24.95 9.06 -16.15
CA PHE A 296 24.39 9.37 -17.47
C PHE A 296 23.12 10.22 -17.40
N ASN A 297 22.33 10.09 -16.33
CA ASN A 297 21.06 10.81 -16.21
C ASN A 297 21.22 12.26 -15.74
N VAL A 298 22.35 12.65 -15.13
CA VAL A 298 22.58 14.03 -14.67
C VAL A 298 22.43 15.07 -15.79
N PHE A 299 22.71 14.68 -17.03
CA PHE A 299 22.61 15.57 -18.18
C PHE A 299 21.18 15.71 -18.70
N ARG A 300 20.25 14.84 -18.30
CA ARG A 300 18.87 14.80 -18.81
C ARG A 300 17.86 15.38 -17.83
N LYS A 301 18.08 15.15 -16.53
CA LYS A 301 17.13 15.44 -15.46
C LYS A 301 17.83 15.97 -14.21
N TYR A 302 17.10 16.78 -13.45
CA TYR A 302 17.45 17.19 -12.08
C TYR A 302 16.22 17.07 -11.20
N ASN A 303 16.26 16.28 -10.11
CA ASN A 303 15.08 16.03 -9.24
C ASN A 303 13.80 15.69 -10.04
N GLU A 304 13.91 14.76 -11.00
CA GLU A 304 12.88 14.39 -11.99
C GLU A 304 12.50 15.46 -13.04
N LEU A 305 12.80 16.74 -12.83
CA LEU A 305 12.58 17.80 -13.81
C LEU A 305 13.41 17.56 -15.07
N HIS A 306 12.74 17.56 -16.22
CA HIS A 306 13.40 17.50 -17.52
C HIS A 306 14.00 18.87 -17.88
N ILE A 307 15.22 19.16 -17.46
CA ILE A 307 15.85 20.50 -17.50
C ILE A 307 15.96 21.14 -18.91
N TRP A 308 15.88 20.33 -19.97
CA TRP A 308 16.00 20.81 -21.36
C TRP A 308 14.70 20.74 -22.16
N GLY A 309 13.60 20.28 -21.59
CA GLY A 309 12.36 19.96 -22.31
C GLY A 309 12.14 18.44 -22.52
N LYS A 310 10.88 18.02 -22.68
CA LYS A 310 10.55 16.61 -22.96
C LYS A 310 11.09 16.11 -24.31
N ASP A 311 11.26 17.02 -25.27
CA ASP A 311 11.75 16.73 -26.62
C ASP A 311 13.28 16.73 -26.76
N THR A 312 14.02 16.83 -25.66
CA THR A 312 15.48 16.97 -25.76
C THR A 312 16.12 15.64 -26.16
N ALA A 313 16.85 15.66 -27.27
CA ALA A 313 17.45 14.50 -27.90
C ALA A 313 18.73 13.96 -27.21
N ILE A 314 18.88 14.10 -25.88
CA ILE A 314 19.97 13.41 -25.16
C ILE A 314 19.60 11.93 -25.06
N LYS A 315 20.30 11.10 -25.82
CA LYS A 315 20.14 9.64 -25.81
C LYS A 315 21.14 9.06 -24.82
N LEU A 316 20.69 8.11 -24.01
CA LEU A 316 21.59 7.35 -23.14
C LEU A 316 22.57 6.52 -24.00
N PRO A 317 23.75 6.19 -23.46
CA PRO A 317 24.68 5.30 -24.13
C PRO A 317 24.05 3.95 -24.46
N LYS A 318 24.59 3.24 -25.44
CA LYS A 318 24.09 1.96 -25.93
C LYS A 318 24.91 0.80 -25.39
N VAL A 319 24.25 -0.33 -25.24
CA VAL A 319 24.85 -1.62 -24.88
C VAL A 319 24.24 -2.73 -25.73
N LYS A 320 24.96 -3.84 -25.85
CA LYS A 320 24.51 -5.05 -26.53
C LYS A 320 24.28 -6.13 -25.50
N VAL A 321 23.10 -6.75 -25.56
CA VAL A 321 22.73 -7.90 -24.73
C VAL A 321 22.30 -9.04 -25.61
N LYS A 322 22.64 -10.28 -25.20
CA LYS A 322 22.19 -11.49 -25.88
C LYS A 322 20.77 -11.80 -25.45
N LYS A 323 19.87 -12.02 -26.41
CA LYS A 323 18.49 -12.43 -26.14
C LYS A 323 18.40 -13.95 -26.13
N TYR A 324 17.77 -14.49 -25.09
CA TYR A 324 17.41 -15.90 -24.90
C TYR A 324 15.88 -16.00 -24.93
N PRO A 325 15.26 -15.94 -26.13
CA PRO A 325 13.82 -15.87 -26.23
C PRO A 325 13.17 -17.11 -25.58
N TYR A 326 12.00 -16.89 -24.98
CA TYR A 326 11.16 -17.98 -24.54
C TYR A 326 10.49 -18.66 -25.74
N THR A 327 10.31 -19.97 -25.66
CA THR A 327 9.39 -20.68 -26.55
C THR A 327 7.95 -20.29 -26.21
N LYS A 328 7.00 -20.54 -27.13
CA LYS A 328 5.58 -20.29 -26.86
C LYS A 328 5.08 -21.10 -25.66
N GLU A 329 5.58 -22.32 -25.50
CA GLU A 329 5.24 -23.22 -24.41
C GLU A 329 5.77 -22.71 -23.06
N GLU A 330 7.02 -22.24 -23.02
CA GLU A 330 7.59 -21.63 -21.82
C GLU A 330 6.78 -20.40 -21.37
N LEU A 331 6.34 -19.55 -22.30
CA LEU A 331 5.54 -18.36 -21.98
C LEU A 331 4.17 -18.73 -21.39
N GLU A 332 3.50 -19.75 -21.93
CA GLU A 332 2.23 -20.22 -21.39
C GLU A 332 2.41 -20.82 -19.99
N ILE A 333 3.48 -21.59 -19.76
CA ILE A 333 3.80 -22.13 -18.43
C ILE A 333 4.05 -21.00 -17.43
N ILE A 334 4.87 -20.01 -17.77
CA ILE A 334 5.16 -18.86 -16.88
C ILE A 334 3.86 -18.14 -16.52
N LYS A 335 2.99 -17.87 -17.51
CA LYS A 335 1.70 -17.24 -17.28
C LYS A 335 0.77 -18.05 -16.38
N GLN A 336 0.74 -19.37 -16.54
CA GLN A 336 -0.08 -20.27 -15.70
C GLN A 336 0.51 -20.47 -14.30
N SER A 337 1.83 -20.35 -14.15
CA SER A 337 2.52 -20.53 -12.87
C SER A 337 2.20 -19.43 -11.86
N ALA A 338 2.02 -18.17 -12.29
CA ALA A 338 1.79 -17.04 -11.38
C ALA A 338 0.58 -17.21 -10.43
N PRO A 339 -0.65 -17.54 -10.91
CA PRO A 339 -1.77 -17.80 -9.99
C PRO A 339 -1.52 -19.04 -9.12
N LEU A 340 -0.83 -20.06 -9.66
CA LEU A 340 -0.56 -21.30 -8.94
C LEU A 340 0.46 -21.10 -7.81
N VAL A 341 1.50 -20.29 -8.02
CA VAL A 341 2.48 -19.87 -7.00
C VAL A 341 1.75 -19.14 -5.88
N THR A 342 0.87 -18.19 -6.23
CA THR A 342 0.11 -17.40 -5.26
C THR A 342 -0.81 -18.29 -4.42
N GLU A 343 -1.59 -19.15 -5.07
CA GLU A 343 -2.54 -20.05 -4.42
C GLU A 343 -1.82 -21.06 -3.50
N THR A 344 -0.71 -21.64 -3.97
CA THR A 344 0.09 -22.62 -3.21
C THR A 344 0.72 -21.97 -1.98
N ASN A 345 1.29 -20.77 -2.12
CA ASN A 345 1.83 -20.02 -0.99
C ASN A 345 0.75 -19.73 0.06
N GLN A 346 -0.43 -19.31 -0.39
CA GLN A 346 -1.54 -19.00 0.51
C GLN A 346 -1.99 -20.24 1.28
N MET A 347 -2.20 -21.37 0.60
CA MET A 347 -2.58 -22.64 1.25
C MET A 347 -1.54 -23.10 2.29
N LEU A 348 -0.25 -22.97 1.98
CA LEU A 348 0.83 -23.31 2.91
C LEU A 348 0.82 -22.41 4.15
N LEU A 349 0.68 -21.09 3.95
CA LEU A 349 0.68 -20.12 5.04
C LEU A 349 -0.57 -20.23 5.91
N ASP A 350 -1.76 -20.36 5.32
CA ASP A 350 -3.02 -20.46 6.05
C ASP A 350 -3.01 -21.66 6.99
N PHE A 351 -2.53 -22.81 6.53
CA PHE A 351 -2.44 -24.00 7.35
C PHE A 351 -1.36 -23.91 8.42
N LEU A 352 -0.11 -23.57 8.05
CA LEU A 352 1.03 -23.62 8.97
C LEU A 352 0.98 -22.52 10.03
N ASN A 353 0.24 -21.44 9.79
CA ASN A 353 0.08 -20.35 10.74
C ASN A 353 -1.24 -20.38 11.50
N ASP A 354 -2.19 -21.28 11.20
CA ASP A 354 -3.45 -21.41 11.94
C ASP A 354 -3.17 -21.82 13.40
N ALA A 355 -3.71 -21.05 14.35
CA ALA A 355 -3.57 -21.34 15.78
C ALA A 355 -4.21 -22.68 16.17
N GLN A 356 -5.34 -23.03 15.55
CA GLN A 356 -6.02 -24.30 15.80
C GLN A 356 -5.15 -25.47 15.35
N VAL A 357 -4.45 -25.34 14.22
CA VAL A 357 -3.50 -26.38 13.78
C VAL A 357 -2.47 -26.62 14.87
N LYS A 358 -1.87 -25.58 15.43
CA LYS A 358 -0.85 -25.67 16.49
C LYS A 358 -1.39 -26.35 17.76
N ILE A 359 -2.61 -26.01 18.17
CA ILE A 359 -3.27 -26.62 19.34
C ILE A 359 -3.56 -28.10 19.07
N SER A 360 -4.11 -28.42 17.90
CA SER A 360 -4.53 -29.76 17.52
C SER A 360 -3.38 -30.70 17.14
N LEU A 361 -2.13 -30.22 17.03
CA LEU A 361 -0.95 -31.05 16.75
C LEU A 361 -0.83 -32.24 17.70
N ASN A 362 -1.03 -32.01 19.00
CA ASN A 362 -0.85 -33.06 20.00
C ASN A 362 -2.08 -33.97 20.17
N ALA A 363 -3.22 -33.55 19.61
CA ALA A 363 -4.52 -34.19 19.84
C ALA A 363 -5.00 -35.06 18.67
N ASN A 364 -4.64 -34.70 17.42
CA ASN A 364 -5.16 -35.30 16.20
C ASN A 364 -4.05 -35.75 15.23
N ASP A 365 -4.02 -37.06 14.97
CA ASP A 365 -3.02 -37.70 14.10
C ASP A 365 -3.02 -37.16 12.67
N SER A 366 -4.19 -36.83 12.12
CA SER A 366 -4.27 -36.27 10.75
C SER A 366 -3.66 -34.88 10.70
N ILE A 367 -3.93 -34.02 11.69
CA ILE A 367 -3.37 -32.67 11.76
C ILE A 367 -1.85 -32.73 11.90
N ALA A 368 -1.34 -33.54 12.84
CA ALA A 368 0.08 -33.72 13.07
C ALA A 368 0.81 -34.23 11.83
N LYS A 369 0.26 -35.27 11.20
CA LYS A 369 0.77 -35.84 9.94
C LYS A 369 0.87 -34.76 8.86
N TYR A 370 -0.22 -34.07 8.55
CA TYR A 370 -0.24 -33.11 7.45
C TYR A 370 0.55 -31.84 7.78
N HIS A 371 0.72 -31.46 9.04
CA HIS A 371 1.62 -30.37 9.41
C HIS A 371 3.07 -30.63 8.98
N VAL A 372 3.58 -31.85 9.21
CA VAL A 372 4.93 -32.23 8.76
C VAL A 372 5.02 -32.22 7.23
N VAL A 373 4.02 -32.76 6.53
CA VAL A 373 3.95 -32.74 5.06
C VAL A 373 3.95 -31.32 4.51
N TYR A 374 3.12 -30.43 5.07
CA TYR A 374 3.07 -29.01 4.68
C TYR A 374 4.41 -28.31 4.93
N ALA A 375 5.15 -28.66 5.99
CA ALA A 375 6.47 -28.11 6.25
C ALA A 375 7.51 -28.53 5.19
N HIS A 376 7.49 -29.80 4.75
CA HIS A 376 8.30 -30.26 3.62
C HIS A 376 7.92 -29.55 2.32
N TYR A 377 6.62 -29.45 2.01
CA TYR A 377 6.16 -28.70 0.84
C TYR A 377 6.49 -27.21 0.90
N LYS A 378 6.50 -26.57 2.08
CA LYS A 378 6.95 -25.18 2.21
C LYS A 378 8.42 -25.02 1.83
N THR A 379 9.26 -25.97 2.21
CA THR A 379 10.70 -25.97 1.86
C THR A 379 10.88 -26.16 0.36
N ALA A 380 10.23 -27.18 -0.23
CA ALA A 380 10.26 -27.42 -1.67
C ALA A 380 9.70 -26.23 -2.47
N PHE A 381 8.57 -25.67 -2.04
CA PHE A 381 7.94 -24.51 -2.64
C PHE A 381 8.83 -23.27 -2.61
N SER A 382 9.59 -23.03 -1.53
CA SER A 382 10.52 -21.90 -1.46
C SER A 382 11.59 -21.95 -2.56
N ASN A 383 12.08 -23.17 -2.87
CA ASN A 383 13.06 -23.37 -3.94
C ASN A 383 12.42 -23.12 -5.32
N LEU A 384 11.21 -23.64 -5.57
CA LEU A 384 10.48 -23.39 -6.82
C LEU A 384 10.11 -21.91 -6.99
N LYS A 385 9.66 -21.26 -5.92
CA LYS A 385 9.27 -19.85 -5.94
C LYS A 385 10.43 -18.97 -6.38
N SER A 386 11.65 -19.24 -5.91
CA SER A 386 12.83 -18.48 -6.30
C SER A 386 13.08 -18.53 -7.82
N VAL A 387 12.79 -19.66 -8.47
CA VAL A 387 12.86 -19.80 -9.92
C VAL A 387 11.74 -19.02 -10.62
N PHE A 388 10.50 -19.18 -10.18
CA PHE A 388 9.36 -18.49 -10.79
C PHE A 388 9.43 -16.96 -10.61
N ASP A 389 9.91 -16.49 -9.46
CA ASP A 389 10.16 -15.06 -9.22
C ASP A 389 11.18 -14.48 -10.21
N ALA A 390 12.21 -15.27 -10.59
CA ALA A 390 13.18 -14.88 -11.61
C ALA A 390 12.58 -14.91 -13.02
N LEU A 391 11.81 -15.96 -13.35
CA LEU A 391 11.15 -16.11 -14.66
C LEU A 391 10.13 -15.00 -14.96
N ASP A 392 9.45 -14.50 -13.93
CA ASP A 392 8.46 -13.40 -14.05
C ASP A 392 9.11 -12.04 -14.37
N GLN A 393 10.43 -11.89 -14.15
CA GLN A 393 11.13 -10.65 -14.46
C GLN A 393 11.33 -10.49 -15.98
N PRO A 394 10.91 -9.36 -16.59
CA PRO A 394 11.11 -9.11 -18.02
C PRO A 394 12.58 -9.14 -18.45
N ALA A 395 13.52 -8.86 -17.53
CA ALA A 395 14.95 -8.89 -17.80
C ALA A 395 15.50 -10.34 -17.97
N PHE A 396 14.79 -11.35 -17.48
CA PHE A 396 15.24 -12.74 -17.52
C PHE A 396 15.26 -13.32 -18.94
N GLU A 397 14.55 -12.70 -19.91
CA GLU A 397 14.66 -13.05 -21.35
C GLU A 397 16.06 -12.77 -21.94
N TYR A 398 16.94 -12.08 -21.21
CA TYR A 398 18.32 -11.78 -21.60
C TYR A 398 19.36 -12.56 -20.78
N VAL A 399 18.89 -13.48 -19.93
CA VAL A 399 19.73 -14.28 -19.05
C VAL A 399 19.80 -15.71 -19.57
N ASN A 400 21.00 -16.30 -19.53
CA ASN A 400 21.18 -17.68 -19.93
C ASN A 400 20.60 -18.62 -18.86
N ARG A 401 19.38 -19.11 -19.10
CA ARG A 401 18.63 -19.96 -18.17
C ARG A 401 19.39 -21.21 -17.75
N SER A 402 20.13 -21.85 -18.67
CA SER A 402 20.91 -23.06 -18.35
C SER A 402 22.10 -22.82 -17.43
N VAL A 403 22.49 -21.55 -17.22
CA VAL A 403 23.56 -21.17 -16.30
C VAL A 403 22.99 -20.71 -14.97
N VAL A 404 21.93 -19.89 -15.00
CA VAL A 404 21.39 -19.25 -13.79
C VAL A 404 20.43 -20.15 -13.02
N ILE A 405 19.58 -20.94 -13.68
CA ILE A 405 18.61 -21.79 -12.99
C ILE A 405 19.28 -22.78 -12.02
N PRO A 406 20.34 -23.53 -12.40
CA PRO A 406 21.05 -24.42 -11.47
C PRO A 406 21.73 -23.71 -10.29
N GLN A 407 21.88 -22.39 -10.37
CA GLN A 407 22.50 -21.58 -9.31
C GLN A 407 21.48 -21.08 -8.29
N ILE A 408 20.21 -20.93 -8.69
CA ILE A 408 19.13 -20.46 -7.81
C ILE A 408 18.22 -21.59 -7.32
N PHE A 409 18.32 -22.77 -7.93
CA PHE A 409 17.54 -23.95 -7.57
C PHE A 409 18.45 -25.02 -6.96
N ASN A 410 18.25 -25.30 -5.68
CA ASN A 410 19.08 -26.25 -4.92
C ASN A 410 18.60 -27.70 -4.99
N GLY A 411 17.62 -28.00 -5.85
CA GLY A 411 16.93 -29.28 -5.85
C GLY A 411 15.77 -29.34 -4.86
N ILE A 412 15.00 -30.41 -4.95
CA ILE A 412 13.95 -30.80 -4.00
C ILE A 412 14.20 -32.25 -3.64
N ASP A 413 14.34 -32.50 -2.34
CA ASP A 413 14.55 -33.82 -1.76
C ASP A 413 13.47 -34.04 -0.70
N TYR A 414 12.64 -35.07 -0.90
CA TYR A 414 11.59 -35.46 0.02
C TYR A 414 11.99 -36.68 0.84
N PRO A 415 11.70 -36.70 2.15
CA PRO A 415 11.97 -37.90 2.95
C PRO A 415 10.99 -39.03 2.60
N GLU A 416 11.50 -40.26 2.49
CA GLU A 416 10.66 -41.47 2.31
C GLU A 416 9.67 -41.67 3.48
N THR A 417 10.07 -41.24 4.68
CA THR A 417 9.29 -41.37 5.91
C THR A 417 9.12 -40.04 6.62
N ILE A 418 7.90 -39.73 7.04
CA ILE A 418 7.61 -38.60 7.92
C ILE A 418 7.51 -39.06 9.37
N GLN A 419 8.04 -38.25 10.28
CA GLN A 419 7.97 -38.48 11.72
C GLN A 419 7.14 -37.36 12.37
N PHE A 420 6.18 -37.74 13.21
CA PHE A 420 5.35 -36.81 13.96
C PHE A 420 4.97 -37.41 15.31
N GLU A 421 4.61 -36.56 16.27
CA GLU A 421 4.22 -36.97 17.61
C GLU A 421 2.77 -36.58 17.87
N THR A 422 1.97 -37.53 18.34
CA THR A 422 0.63 -37.27 18.87
C THR A 422 0.43 -37.99 20.19
N ARG A 423 -0.21 -37.34 21.16
CA ARG A 423 -0.50 -37.91 22.49
C ARG A 423 0.74 -38.54 23.16
N ASN A 424 1.90 -37.90 23.01
CA ASN A 424 3.22 -38.35 23.49
C ASN A 424 3.68 -39.70 22.91
N THR A 425 3.20 -40.05 21.71
CA THR A 425 3.65 -41.21 20.95
C THR A 425 4.27 -40.77 19.64
N ALA A 426 5.55 -41.08 19.45
CA ALA A 426 6.23 -40.86 18.18
C ALA A 426 5.71 -41.87 17.15
N GLN A 427 5.20 -41.36 16.03
CA GLN A 427 4.75 -42.13 14.88
C GLN A 427 5.69 -41.88 13.70
N SER A 428 5.91 -42.93 12.90
CA SER A 428 6.67 -42.85 11.65
C SER A 428 5.85 -43.53 10.55
N LEU A 429 5.67 -42.85 9.43
CA LEU A 429 4.83 -43.32 8.33
C LEU A 429 5.51 -43.04 6.99
N ASN A 430 5.44 -44.00 6.07
CA ASN A 430 5.86 -43.78 4.69
C ASN A 430 4.87 -42.82 4.03
N PHE A 431 5.39 -41.80 3.38
CA PHE A 431 4.57 -40.81 2.67
C PHE A 431 4.98 -40.77 1.20
N ASP A 432 3.99 -40.85 0.32
CA ASP A 432 4.18 -40.81 -1.12
C ASP A 432 4.26 -39.35 -1.57
N PHE A 433 5.46 -38.77 -1.45
CA PHE A 433 5.74 -37.45 -1.99
C PHE A 433 5.88 -37.51 -3.52
N PRO A 434 5.74 -36.37 -4.22
CA PRO A 434 6.09 -36.28 -5.62
C PRO A 434 7.57 -36.60 -5.84
N SER A 435 7.94 -36.88 -7.09
CA SER A 435 9.33 -37.23 -7.42
C SER A 435 10.29 -36.08 -7.09
N ASP A 436 11.48 -36.44 -6.61
CA ASP A 436 12.55 -35.47 -6.36
C ASP A 436 12.96 -34.77 -7.66
N VAL A 437 13.44 -33.53 -7.52
CA VAL A 437 13.88 -32.72 -8.65
C VAL A 437 15.33 -32.34 -8.43
N GLU A 438 16.22 -32.91 -9.24
CA GLU A 438 17.65 -32.60 -9.22
C GLU A 438 17.95 -31.22 -9.79
N SER A 439 19.01 -30.58 -9.30
CA SER A 439 19.40 -29.22 -9.73
C SER A 439 19.76 -29.12 -11.22
N ASP A 440 20.20 -30.21 -11.85
CA ASP A 440 20.66 -30.29 -13.23
C ASP A 440 19.57 -30.73 -14.24
N GLN A 441 18.45 -31.29 -13.78
CA GLN A 441 17.30 -31.71 -14.60
C GLN A 441 16.26 -30.59 -14.85
N SER A 442 16.67 -29.36 -14.51
CA SER A 442 15.89 -28.15 -14.38
C SER A 442 15.42 -27.51 -15.69
N ASN A 443 14.30 -27.97 -16.27
CA ASN A 443 13.56 -27.19 -17.27
C ASN A 443 12.26 -26.60 -16.67
N ILE A 444 11.74 -25.56 -17.30
CA ILE A 444 10.58 -24.80 -16.79
C ILE A 444 9.33 -25.69 -16.64
N ALA A 445 9.16 -26.69 -17.50
CA ALA A 445 8.03 -27.61 -17.43
C ALA A 445 8.10 -28.51 -16.19
N VAL A 446 9.27 -29.07 -15.87
CA VAL A 446 9.48 -29.88 -14.65
C VAL A 446 9.13 -29.09 -13.39
N PHE A 447 9.55 -27.83 -13.29
CA PHE A 447 9.20 -26.98 -12.14
C PHE A 447 7.71 -26.69 -12.03
N TYR A 448 7.04 -26.52 -13.17
CA TYR A 448 5.61 -26.27 -13.20
C TYR A 448 4.81 -27.52 -12.82
N ASP A 449 5.20 -28.69 -13.34
CA ASP A 449 4.58 -29.96 -12.98
C ASP A 449 4.75 -30.24 -11.49
N GLN A 450 5.95 -30.00 -10.93
CA GLN A 450 6.20 -30.11 -9.51
C GLN A 450 5.32 -29.15 -8.67
N LEU A 451 5.23 -27.88 -9.09
CA LEU A 451 4.38 -26.88 -8.41
C LEU A 451 2.90 -27.31 -8.44
N LYS A 452 2.46 -27.88 -9.56
CA LYS A 452 1.10 -28.37 -9.75
C LYS A 452 0.79 -29.58 -8.89
N GLU A 453 1.72 -30.53 -8.78
CA GLU A 453 1.57 -31.70 -7.90
C GLU A 453 1.47 -31.28 -6.43
N ILE A 454 2.36 -30.38 -5.96
CA ILE A 454 2.27 -29.80 -4.62
C ILE A 454 0.90 -29.16 -4.40
N ASN A 455 0.45 -28.30 -5.32
CA ASN A 455 -0.84 -27.62 -5.19
C ASN A 455 -2.03 -28.60 -5.12
N GLN A 456 -2.01 -29.66 -5.93
CA GLN A 456 -3.06 -30.68 -5.95
C GLN A 456 -3.11 -31.47 -4.64
N ASP A 457 -1.96 -31.81 -4.09
CA ASP A 457 -1.86 -32.48 -2.80
C ASP A 457 -2.35 -31.60 -1.66
N LEU A 458 -1.95 -30.33 -1.63
CA LEU A 458 -2.45 -29.37 -0.63
C LEU A 458 -3.98 -29.25 -0.70
N LYS A 459 -4.57 -29.23 -1.89
CA LYS A 459 -6.05 -29.25 -2.07
C LYS A 459 -6.68 -30.53 -1.53
N LYS A 460 -6.05 -31.68 -1.75
CA LYS A 460 -6.51 -32.97 -1.24
C LYS A 460 -6.45 -33.01 0.29
N PHE A 461 -5.35 -32.53 0.89
CA PHE A 461 -5.16 -32.54 2.34
C PHE A 461 -6.07 -31.54 3.04
N SER A 462 -6.27 -30.36 2.44
CA SER A 462 -7.22 -29.35 2.92
C SER A 462 -8.63 -29.92 3.07
N LYS A 463 -9.10 -30.76 2.11
CA LYS A 463 -10.41 -31.44 2.22
C LYS A 463 -10.53 -32.40 3.41
N VAL A 464 -9.42 -32.92 3.93
CA VAL A 464 -9.39 -33.81 5.09
C VAL A 464 -9.29 -32.99 6.39
N VAL A 465 -8.44 -31.97 6.40
CA VAL A 465 -8.10 -31.23 7.62
C VAL A 465 -9.11 -30.13 7.94
N GLN A 466 -9.63 -29.41 6.95
CA GLN A 466 -10.55 -28.29 7.18
C GLN A 466 -11.81 -28.68 7.99
N PRO A 467 -12.47 -29.83 7.74
CA PRO A 467 -13.59 -30.27 8.57
C PRO A 467 -13.20 -30.50 10.04
N ILE A 468 -12.03 -31.08 10.28
CA ILE A 468 -11.50 -31.33 11.63
C ILE A 468 -11.26 -29.99 12.34
N LEU A 469 -10.56 -29.05 11.70
CA LEU A 469 -10.28 -27.74 12.29
C LEU A 469 -11.56 -26.94 12.54
N SER A 470 -12.53 -27.01 11.65
CA SER A 470 -13.83 -26.33 11.80
C SER A 470 -14.60 -26.89 12.99
N GLN A 471 -14.62 -28.21 13.15
CA GLN A 471 -15.27 -28.87 14.28
C GLN A 471 -14.57 -28.54 15.61
N GLU A 472 -13.24 -28.53 15.64
CA GLU A 472 -12.50 -28.20 16.87
C GLU A 472 -12.69 -26.73 17.27
N LYS A 473 -12.70 -25.79 16.32
CA LYS A 473 -13.03 -24.37 16.58
C LYS A 473 -14.44 -24.21 17.14
N GLN A 474 -15.41 -24.94 16.59
CA GLN A 474 -16.79 -24.93 17.10
C GLN A 474 -16.88 -25.46 18.53
N ARG A 475 -16.11 -26.51 18.86
CA ARG A 475 -16.06 -27.08 20.22
C ARG A 475 -15.44 -26.12 21.25
N GLU A 476 -14.37 -25.42 20.87
CA GLU A 476 -13.72 -24.45 21.76
C GLU A 476 -14.68 -23.30 22.11
N HIS A 477 -15.33 -22.70 21.11
CA HIS A 477 -16.34 -21.67 21.35
C HIS A 477 -17.53 -22.19 22.17
N LEU A 478 -18.00 -23.42 21.89
CA LEU A 478 -19.09 -24.02 22.64
C LEU A 478 -18.74 -24.18 24.13
N ALA A 479 -17.51 -24.57 24.46
CA ALA A 479 -17.09 -24.76 25.85
C ALA A 479 -17.08 -23.45 26.66
N GLU A 480 -16.62 -22.35 26.06
CA GLU A 480 -16.63 -21.02 26.72
C GLU A 480 -18.06 -20.55 27.01
N ASP A 481 -18.97 -20.69 26.05
CA ASP A 481 -20.35 -20.26 26.22
C ASP A 481 -21.17 -21.23 27.10
N GLU A 482 -20.88 -22.53 27.10
CA GLU A 482 -21.46 -23.50 28.06
C GLU A 482 -21.09 -23.15 29.51
N ALA A 483 -19.85 -22.69 29.75
CA ALA A 483 -19.45 -22.22 31.08
C ALA A 483 -20.27 -21.00 31.53
N ARG A 484 -20.52 -20.05 30.62
CA ARG A 484 -21.39 -18.89 30.88
C ARG A 484 -22.83 -19.31 31.13
N LEU A 485 -23.34 -20.31 30.42
CA LEU A 485 -24.69 -20.84 30.63
C LEU A 485 -24.83 -21.45 32.03
N VAL A 486 -23.83 -22.22 32.47
CA VAL A 486 -23.76 -22.79 33.83
C VAL A 486 -23.74 -21.67 34.88
N GLU A 487 -22.89 -20.65 34.70
CA GLU A 487 -22.81 -19.50 35.61
C GLU A 487 -24.16 -18.78 35.76
N LYS A 488 -24.87 -18.56 34.64
CA LYS A 488 -26.20 -17.94 34.68
C LYS A 488 -27.25 -18.82 35.35
N ARG A 489 -27.24 -20.12 35.07
CA ARG A 489 -28.12 -21.09 35.76
C ARG A 489 -27.93 -20.97 37.27
N ASP A 490 -26.68 -21.09 37.72
CA ASP A 490 -26.34 -21.09 39.14
C ASP A 490 -26.69 -19.74 39.79
N SER A 491 -26.54 -18.64 39.05
CA SER A 491 -26.97 -17.31 39.49
C SER A 491 -28.48 -17.24 39.67
N ILE A 492 -29.29 -17.75 38.73
CA ILE A 492 -30.75 -17.74 38.86
C ILE A 492 -31.20 -18.62 40.02
N LEU A 493 -30.63 -19.82 40.15
CA LEU A 493 -30.93 -20.73 41.26
C LEU A 493 -30.60 -20.08 42.61
N LEU A 494 -29.46 -19.38 42.71
CA LEU A 494 -29.10 -18.65 43.90
C LEU A 494 -30.04 -17.49 44.17
N LEU A 495 -30.40 -16.69 43.16
CA LEU A 495 -31.26 -15.53 43.31
C LEU A 495 -32.67 -15.92 43.82
N PHE A 496 -33.24 -17.01 43.31
CA PHE A 496 -34.56 -17.51 43.73
C PHE A 496 -34.50 -18.59 44.84
N ASP A 497 -33.38 -18.71 45.55
CA ASP A 497 -33.22 -19.66 46.64
C ASP A 497 -33.99 -19.20 47.89
N THR A 498 -35.08 -19.90 48.20
CA THR A 498 -35.94 -19.60 49.35
C THR A 498 -35.29 -19.91 50.70
N ASP A 499 -34.24 -20.73 50.74
CA ASP A 499 -33.60 -21.16 51.99
C ASP A 499 -32.48 -20.19 52.43
N ASN A 500 -31.89 -19.43 51.49
CA ASN A 500 -30.70 -18.61 51.73
C ASN A 500 -30.86 -17.10 51.50
N ASN A 501 -31.93 -16.65 50.82
CA ASN A 501 -32.16 -15.21 50.55
C ASN A 501 -33.42 -14.67 51.23
N ASP A 502 -33.38 -13.39 51.61
CA ASP A 502 -34.52 -12.64 52.12
C ASP A 502 -35.37 -12.14 50.94
N LEU A 503 -36.13 -13.07 50.33
CA LEU A 503 -36.98 -12.79 49.18
C LEU A 503 -38.26 -12.05 49.61
N ASN A 504 -38.66 -11.06 48.82
CA ASN A 504 -39.94 -10.38 49.01
C ASN A 504 -41.12 -11.26 48.54
N ASP A 505 -42.34 -10.87 48.91
CA ASP A 505 -43.56 -11.63 48.61
C ASP A 505 -43.75 -11.88 47.09
N TYR A 506 -43.31 -10.95 46.23
CA TYR A 506 -43.43 -11.07 44.77
C TYR A 506 -42.40 -12.01 44.16
N GLN A 507 -41.18 -12.04 44.70
CA GLN A 507 -40.15 -13.00 44.32
C GLN A 507 -40.55 -14.43 44.74
N LEU A 508 -41.09 -14.60 45.97
CA LEU A 508 -41.56 -15.88 46.49
C LEU A 508 -42.68 -16.49 45.62
N LEU A 509 -43.55 -15.65 45.06
CA LEU A 509 -44.67 -16.07 44.22
C LEU A 509 -44.22 -16.86 42.98
N VAL A 510 -43.10 -16.46 42.37
CA VAL A 510 -42.61 -17.07 41.12
C VAL A 510 -41.39 -17.98 41.30
N ALA A 511 -40.72 -17.93 42.45
CA ALA A 511 -39.42 -18.58 42.68
C ALA A 511 -39.41 -20.06 42.26
N LYS A 512 -40.41 -20.82 42.69
CA LYS A 512 -40.51 -22.25 42.39
C LYS A 512 -40.64 -22.54 40.89
N GLU A 513 -41.48 -21.78 40.20
CA GLU A 513 -41.74 -21.98 38.77
C GLU A 513 -40.53 -21.53 37.92
N VAL A 514 -39.83 -20.47 38.32
CA VAL A 514 -38.58 -20.04 37.67
C VAL A 514 -37.51 -21.11 37.80
N VAL A 515 -37.28 -21.62 39.01
CA VAL A 515 -36.28 -22.67 39.29
C VAL A 515 -36.57 -23.91 38.46
N ASN A 516 -37.81 -24.41 38.49
CA ASN A 516 -38.22 -25.59 37.72
C ASN A 516 -37.99 -25.39 36.22
N TYR A 517 -38.39 -24.23 35.69
CA TYR A 517 -38.25 -23.92 34.27
C TYR A 517 -36.78 -23.86 33.84
N VAL A 518 -35.92 -23.18 34.61
CA VAL A 518 -34.49 -23.05 34.32
C VAL A 518 -33.80 -24.41 34.36
N GLU A 519 -34.10 -25.26 35.33
CA GLU A 519 -33.56 -26.62 35.40
C GLU A 519 -34.02 -27.48 34.23
N GLU A 520 -35.30 -27.40 33.84
CA GLU A 520 -35.83 -28.14 32.69
C GLU A 520 -35.18 -27.68 31.38
N GLN A 521 -35.09 -26.37 31.13
CA GLN A 521 -34.44 -25.83 29.94
C GLN A 521 -32.95 -26.20 29.88
N PHE A 522 -32.24 -26.12 31.00
CA PHE A 522 -30.84 -26.51 31.07
C PHE A 522 -30.66 -28.01 30.78
N LYS A 523 -31.56 -28.86 31.29
CA LYS A 523 -31.55 -30.30 31.02
C LYS A 523 -31.84 -30.62 29.55
N LEU A 524 -32.81 -29.95 28.94
CA LEU A 524 -33.13 -30.10 27.51
C LEU A 524 -31.93 -29.70 26.65
N TYR A 525 -31.30 -28.57 26.95
CA TYR A 525 -30.05 -28.14 26.30
C TYR A 525 -28.94 -29.18 26.43
N ALA A 526 -28.70 -29.71 27.63
CA ALA A 526 -27.63 -30.66 27.90
C ALA A 526 -27.77 -31.98 27.11
N GLN A 527 -28.98 -32.34 26.68
CA GLN A 527 -29.28 -33.58 25.94
C GLN A 527 -29.13 -33.45 24.41
N GLN A 528 -28.92 -32.25 23.89
CA GLN A 528 -28.80 -31.98 22.46
C GLN A 528 -27.45 -32.45 21.88
N SER A 529 -27.44 -32.72 20.57
CA SER A 529 -26.20 -32.94 19.81
C SER A 529 -25.32 -31.67 19.78
N ILE A 530 -24.05 -31.80 19.41
CA ILE A 530 -23.12 -30.65 19.35
C ILE A 530 -23.65 -29.59 18.38
N GLU A 531 -24.17 -30.02 17.23
CA GLU A 531 -24.73 -29.15 16.20
C GLU A 531 -25.96 -28.39 16.71
N GLU A 532 -26.89 -29.09 17.37
CA GLU A 532 -28.10 -28.48 17.95
C GLU A 532 -27.77 -27.54 19.12
N LYS A 533 -26.77 -27.88 19.94
CA LYS A 533 -26.30 -27.02 21.04
C LYS A 533 -25.77 -25.68 20.55
N VAL A 534 -25.06 -25.66 19.41
CA VAL A 534 -24.56 -24.40 18.83
C VAL A 534 -25.72 -23.49 18.39
N GLU A 535 -26.81 -24.06 17.86
CA GLU A 535 -27.97 -23.29 17.43
C GLU A 535 -28.83 -22.79 18.60
N SER A 536 -29.00 -23.60 19.64
CA SER A 536 -29.88 -23.30 20.79
C SER A 536 -29.22 -22.47 21.89
N LEU A 537 -27.90 -22.53 22.06
CA LEU A 537 -27.19 -21.90 23.17
C LEU A 537 -27.47 -20.40 23.31
N ARG A 538 -27.52 -19.69 22.17
CA ARG A 538 -27.77 -18.24 22.17
C ARG A 538 -29.17 -17.90 22.69
N SER A 539 -30.20 -18.65 22.29
CA SER A 539 -31.56 -18.40 22.77
C SER A 539 -31.71 -18.79 24.24
N THR A 540 -31.05 -19.85 24.70
CA THR A 540 -31.04 -20.23 26.12
C THR A 540 -30.32 -19.19 27.00
N LEU A 541 -29.17 -18.65 26.56
CA LEU A 541 -28.46 -17.59 27.26
C LEU A 541 -29.32 -16.32 27.41
N ILE A 542 -29.98 -15.88 26.33
CA ILE A 542 -30.90 -14.73 26.35
C ILE A 542 -32.04 -14.98 27.34
N CYS A 543 -32.61 -16.18 27.31
CA CYS A 543 -33.67 -16.53 28.25
C CYS A 543 -33.23 -16.44 29.71
N PHE A 544 -32.04 -16.94 30.03
CA PHE A 544 -31.53 -16.89 31.39
C PHE A 544 -31.23 -15.45 31.83
N ASP A 545 -30.79 -14.58 30.92
CA ASP A 545 -30.67 -13.15 31.18
C ASP A 545 -32.02 -12.48 31.49
N GLN A 546 -33.09 -12.88 30.79
CA GLN A 546 -34.45 -12.41 31.08
C GLN A 546 -34.92 -12.86 32.48
N MET A 547 -34.58 -14.08 32.92
CA MET A 547 -34.91 -14.56 34.28
C MET A 547 -34.19 -13.78 35.38
N ILE A 548 -32.92 -13.44 35.16
CA ILE A 548 -32.18 -12.57 36.08
C ILE A 548 -32.81 -11.17 36.13
N SER A 549 -33.23 -10.66 34.96
CA SER A 549 -33.90 -9.35 34.87
C SER A 549 -35.27 -9.36 35.54
N LEU A 550 -36.00 -10.48 35.46
CA LEU A 550 -37.26 -10.67 36.17
C LEU A 550 -37.05 -10.55 37.69
N HIS A 551 -36.02 -11.22 38.22
CA HIS A 551 -35.69 -11.11 39.66
C HIS A 551 -35.50 -9.66 40.08
N ALA A 552 -34.71 -8.89 39.32
CA ALA A 552 -34.43 -7.49 39.62
C ALA A 552 -35.70 -6.60 39.56
N MET A 553 -36.60 -6.86 38.61
CA MET A 553 -37.87 -6.12 38.54
C MET A 553 -38.80 -6.45 39.70
N LEU A 554 -38.87 -7.72 40.12
CA LEU A 554 -39.64 -8.12 41.30
C LEU A 554 -39.02 -7.60 42.61
N ASP A 555 -37.70 -7.43 42.66
CA ASP A 555 -36.99 -6.83 43.79
C ASP A 555 -37.39 -5.36 44.01
N ASP A 556 -37.50 -4.62 42.91
CA ASP A 556 -37.88 -3.19 42.86
C ASP A 556 -39.40 -2.96 43.03
N MET A 557 -40.21 -4.01 42.87
CA MET A 557 -41.67 -3.91 42.89
C MET A 557 -42.24 -3.29 44.18
N PRO A 558 -41.82 -3.67 45.40
CA PRO A 558 -42.33 -3.05 46.63
C PRO A 558 -42.12 -1.52 46.69
N GLU A 559 -40.98 -1.03 46.18
CA GLU A 559 -40.68 0.40 46.13
C GLU A 559 -41.60 1.12 45.15
N LYS A 560 -41.71 0.62 43.91
CA LYS A 560 -42.64 1.15 42.89
C LYS A 560 -44.09 1.19 43.37
N LEU A 561 -44.55 0.13 44.05
CA LEU A 561 -45.90 0.07 44.61
C LEU A 561 -46.11 1.11 45.72
N ASN A 562 -45.09 1.34 46.54
CA ASN A 562 -45.14 2.36 47.58
C ASN A 562 -45.13 3.78 46.97
N GLU A 563 -44.32 4.04 45.94
CA GLU A 563 -44.31 5.31 45.22
C GLU A 563 -45.70 5.64 44.65
N ILE A 564 -46.34 4.69 43.97
CA ILE A 564 -47.69 4.88 43.42
C ILE A 564 -48.71 5.10 44.54
N LYS A 565 -48.61 4.35 45.64
CA LYS A 565 -49.48 4.54 46.81
C LYS A 565 -49.35 5.96 47.39
N VAL A 566 -48.13 6.45 47.58
CA VAL A 566 -47.87 7.81 48.08
C VAL A 566 -48.41 8.84 47.10
N LEU A 567 -48.19 8.66 45.80
CA LEU A 567 -48.68 9.56 44.74
C LEU A 567 -50.22 9.70 44.72
N TYR A 568 -50.91 8.62 45.02
CA TYR A 568 -52.38 8.56 45.08
C TYR A 568 -52.96 8.90 46.46
N THR A 569 -52.12 9.15 47.47
CA THR A 569 -52.57 9.54 48.80
C THR A 569 -52.42 11.05 48.97
N ARG A 570 -53.44 11.72 49.49
CA ARG A 570 -53.33 13.12 49.92
C ARG A 570 -53.82 13.26 51.35
N THR A 571 -53.18 14.14 52.09
CA THR A 571 -53.61 14.48 53.45
C THR A 571 -54.66 15.59 53.38
N VAL A 572 -55.83 15.32 53.94
CA VAL A 572 -56.91 16.31 54.09
C VAL A 572 -57.25 16.50 55.56
N TRP A 573 -57.54 17.75 55.91
CA TRP A 573 -58.04 18.05 57.25
C TRP A 573 -59.46 17.53 57.41
N ASN A 574 -59.69 16.61 58.34
CA ASN A 574 -61.03 16.14 58.68
C ASN A 574 -61.67 17.07 59.73
N PRO A 575 -62.69 17.88 59.37
CA PRO A 575 -63.29 18.85 60.27
C PRO A 575 -64.12 18.20 61.38
N PHE A 576 -64.43 16.90 61.29
CA PHE A 576 -65.21 16.17 62.29
C PHE A 576 -64.31 15.53 63.36
N THR A 577 -63.09 15.12 63.01
CA THR A 577 -62.12 14.53 63.96
C THR A 577 -61.04 15.51 64.41
N MET A 578 -60.94 16.68 63.77
CA MET A 578 -59.89 17.67 64.01
C MET A 578 -58.48 17.09 63.88
N THR A 579 -58.30 16.20 62.89
CA THR A 579 -57.03 15.56 62.58
C THR A 579 -56.81 15.55 61.07
N ASP A 580 -55.54 15.59 60.68
CA ASP A 580 -55.14 15.24 59.33
C ASP A 580 -55.48 13.76 59.06
N MET A 581 -56.15 13.49 57.95
CA MET A 581 -56.53 12.16 57.51
C MET A 581 -56.04 11.96 56.08
N ASP A 582 -55.40 10.83 55.83
CA ASP A 582 -54.98 10.46 54.50
C ASP A 582 -56.18 9.89 53.73
N GLU A 583 -56.43 10.43 52.54
CA GLU A 583 -57.44 9.94 51.62
C GLU A 583 -56.83 9.58 50.27
N ILE A 584 -57.38 8.54 49.63
CA ILE A 584 -56.95 8.11 48.30
C ILE A 584 -57.65 8.97 47.25
N VAL A 585 -56.87 9.68 46.47
CA VAL A 585 -57.33 10.43 45.30
C VAL A 585 -57.64 9.44 44.19
N LYS A 586 -58.81 9.54 43.54
CA LYS A 586 -59.24 8.63 42.47
C LYS A 586 -59.30 7.17 42.94
N GLU A 587 -59.98 6.95 44.07
CA GLU A 587 -60.11 5.65 44.75
C GLU A 587 -60.50 4.51 43.79
N ASP A 588 -61.52 4.71 42.94
CA ASP A 588 -61.99 3.69 42.00
C ASP A 588 -60.87 3.26 41.01
N VAL A 589 -60.00 4.18 40.56
CA VAL A 589 -58.87 3.88 39.65
C VAL A 589 -57.74 3.16 40.38
N TYR A 590 -57.40 3.62 41.59
CA TYR A 590 -56.35 3.00 42.40
C TYR A 590 -56.72 1.59 42.85
N GLN A 591 -57.98 1.36 43.25
CA GLN A 591 -58.47 0.02 43.61
C GLN A 591 -58.41 -0.93 42.43
N ALA A 592 -58.86 -0.53 41.23
CA ALA A 592 -58.81 -1.43 40.07
C ALA A 592 -57.38 -1.74 39.62
N TYR A 593 -56.46 -0.79 39.74
CA TYR A 593 -55.04 -1.05 39.55
C TYR A 593 -54.52 -2.10 40.54
N ARG A 594 -54.76 -1.89 41.83
CA ARG A 594 -54.15 -2.68 42.91
C ARG A 594 -54.78 -4.06 43.08
N GLU A 595 -56.09 -4.15 42.99
CA GLU A 595 -56.87 -5.34 43.33
C GLU A 595 -57.22 -6.19 42.10
N ILE A 596 -57.15 -5.64 40.89
CA ILE A 596 -57.55 -6.34 39.66
C ILE A 596 -56.38 -6.45 38.67
N LEU A 597 -55.82 -5.33 38.21
CA LEU A 597 -54.80 -5.35 37.14
C LEU A 597 -53.45 -5.91 37.61
N LEU A 598 -52.98 -5.48 38.79
CA LEU A 598 -51.72 -5.99 39.34
C LEU A 598 -51.80 -7.48 39.66
N ASP A 599 -52.90 -7.90 40.28
CA ASP A 599 -53.16 -9.32 40.60
C ASP A 599 -53.26 -10.18 39.34
N HIS A 600 -53.91 -9.67 38.29
CA HIS A 600 -53.99 -10.33 37.00
C HIS A 600 -52.61 -10.55 36.35
N TYR A 601 -51.76 -9.52 36.31
CA TYR A 601 -50.42 -9.67 35.75
C TYR A 601 -49.53 -10.59 36.58
N LEU A 602 -49.62 -10.55 37.92
CA LEU A 602 -48.90 -11.48 38.80
C LEU A 602 -49.35 -12.92 38.60
N THR A 603 -50.66 -13.16 38.46
CA THR A 603 -51.22 -14.50 38.19
C THR A 603 -50.75 -15.06 36.84
N ILE A 604 -50.65 -14.21 35.82
CA ILE A 604 -50.13 -14.61 34.51
C ILE A 604 -48.65 -14.95 34.59
N LEU A 605 -47.88 -14.15 35.31
CA LEU A 605 -46.46 -14.39 35.52
C LEU A 605 -46.23 -15.71 36.27
N GLU A 606 -47.00 -15.99 37.33
CA GLU A 606 -46.92 -17.25 38.09
C GLU A 606 -47.27 -18.47 37.25
N SER A 607 -48.33 -18.40 36.45
CA SER A 607 -48.88 -19.56 35.74
C SER A 607 -48.22 -19.88 34.40
N ARG A 608 -47.41 -18.96 33.84
CA ARG A 608 -46.88 -19.08 32.47
C ARG A 608 -45.45 -18.57 32.30
N ILE A 609 -44.52 -19.03 33.14
CA ILE A 609 -43.11 -18.70 32.98
C ILE A 609 -42.53 -19.35 31.71
N ASN A 610 -42.19 -18.53 30.72
CA ASN A 610 -41.48 -18.96 29.52
C ASN A 610 -40.68 -17.79 28.90
N CYS A 611 -39.59 -18.10 28.18
CA CYS A 611 -38.71 -17.08 27.61
C CYS A 611 -39.38 -16.18 26.54
N LEU A 612 -40.36 -16.72 25.80
CA LEU A 612 -40.97 -16.00 24.67
C LEU A 612 -41.88 -14.86 25.14
N GLY A 613 -42.58 -15.05 26.26
CA GLY A 613 -43.51 -14.07 26.82
C GLY A 613 -42.94 -13.23 27.96
N LEU A 614 -41.78 -13.60 28.52
CA LEU A 614 -41.27 -12.97 29.74
C LEU A 614 -40.96 -11.49 29.54
N GLU A 615 -40.24 -11.13 28.48
CA GLU A 615 -39.91 -9.72 28.19
C GLU A 615 -41.17 -8.87 28.03
N SER A 616 -42.16 -9.35 27.26
CA SER A 616 -43.44 -8.66 27.11
C SER A 616 -44.23 -8.58 28.42
N ALA A 617 -44.16 -9.60 29.27
CA ALA A 617 -44.79 -9.57 30.59
C ALA A 617 -44.14 -8.50 31.48
N MET A 618 -42.80 -8.38 31.45
CA MET A 618 -42.08 -7.36 32.19
C MET A 618 -42.43 -5.94 31.70
N ASP A 619 -42.49 -5.74 30.38
CA ASP A 619 -42.91 -4.48 29.77
C ASP A 619 -44.32 -4.06 30.20
N ASN A 620 -45.25 -5.01 30.33
CA ASN A 620 -46.63 -4.72 30.77
C ASN A 620 -46.67 -4.18 32.22
N PHE A 621 -45.79 -4.64 33.11
CA PHE A 621 -45.69 -4.09 34.46
C PHE A 621 -45.20 -2.63 34.44
N ASP A 622 -44.15 -2.36 33.67
CA ASP A 622 -43.62 -0.99 33.54
C ASP A 622 -44.64 -0.06 32.87
N GLU A 623 -45.39 -0.53 31.86
CA GLU A 623 -46.47 0.24 31.25
C GLU A 623 -47.60 0.53 32.26
N LEU A 624 -48.00 -0.46 33.05
CA LEU A 624 -49.02 -0.29 34.10
C LEU A 624 -48.57 0.76 35.12
N PHE A 625 -47.34 0.68 35.62
CA PHE A 625 -46.80 1.64 36.59
C PHE A 625 -46.74 3.05 36.02
N ASN A 626 -46.22 3.22 34.80
CA ASN A 626 -46.17 4.51 34.12
C ASN A 626 -47.57 5.09 33.83
N LYS A 627 -48.52 4.22 33.49
CA LYS A 627 -49.91 4.65 33.28
C LYS A 627 -50.53 5.17 34.56
N MET A 628 -50.27 4.53 35.71
CA MET A 628 -50.73 5.04 37.01
C MET A 628 -50.15 6.42 37.32
N ILE A 629 -48.85 6.64 37.09
CA ILE A 629 -48.24 7.96 37.25
C ILE A 629 -48.94 9.00 36.36
N THR A 630 -49.22 8.65 35.11
CA THR A 630 -49.88 9.55 34.14
C THR A 630 -51.34 9.85 34.51
N LEU A 631 -52.11 8.82 34.88
CA LEU A 631 -53.53 8.95 35.23
C LEU A 631 -53.74 9.82 36.45
N ARG A 632 -52.73 9.98 37.31
CA ARG A 632 -52.80 10.89 38.47
C ARG A 632 -53.09 12.33 38.08
N GLU A 633 -52.51 12.82 36.99
CA GLU A 633 -52.58 14.22 36.54
C GLU A 633 -53.72 14.50 35.54
N GLN A 634 -54.36 13.45 35.01
CA GLN A 634 -55.43 13.57 33.99
C GLN A 634 -56.85 13.64 34.58
N ASP A 635 -57.84 14.08 33.79
CA ASP A 635 -59.26 13.97 34.18
C ASP A 635 -59.76 12.53 33.96
N THR A 636 -60.02 11.83 35.06
CA THR A 636 -60.39 10.41 35.09
C THR A 636 -61.88 10.16 35.32
N GLN A 637 -62.75 11.19 35.32
CA GLN A 637 -64.18 11.00 35.66
C GLN A 637 -64.91 9.97 34.79
N LYS A 638 -64.57 9.87 33.50
CA LYS A 638 -65.13 8.85 32.60
C LYS A 638 -64.57 7.45 32.89
N LEU A 639 -63.28 7.37 33.20
CA LEU A 639 -62.59 6.13 33.55
C LEU A 639 -63.13 5.57 34.86
N GLU A 640 -63.22 6.39 35.92
CA GLU A 640 -63.78 6.01 37.23
C GLU A 640 -65.20 5.42 37.11
N LYS A 641 -66.07 6.02 36.30
CA LYS A 641 -67.42 5.48 36.05
C LYS A 641 -67.41 4.13 35.35
N LYS A 642 -66.43 3.87 34.48
CA LYS A 642 -66.27 2.61 33.75
C LYS A 642 -65.71 1.54 34.70
N VAL A 643 -64.62 1.86 35.37
CA VAL A 643 -63.89 0.99 36.31
C VAL A 643 -64.76 0.57 37.49
N LYS A 644 -65.61 1.47 38.02
CA LYS A 644 -66.53 1.15 39.12
C LYS A 644 -67.58 0.08 38.78
N ARG A 645 -67.88 -0.12 37.50
CA ARG A 645 -68.91 -1.06 37.02
C ARG A 645 -68.32 -2.33 36.43
N GLU A 646 -67.01 -2.37 36.26
CA GLU A 646 -66.30 -3.42 35.54
C GLU A 646 -65.35 -4.13 36.49
N SER A 647 -65.35 -5.46 36.44
CA SER A 647 -64.45 -6.30 37.25
C SER A 647 -63.63 -7.26 36.38
N ASP A 648 -63.87 -7.26 35.07
CA ASP A 648 -63.10 -8.05 34.11
C ASP A 648 -61.74 -7.40 33.79
N PRO A 649 -60.61 -8.09 34.02
CA PRO A 649 -59.26 -7.56 33.78
C PRO A 649 -59.03 -7.10 32.34
N GLU A 650 -59.51 -7.85 31.34
CA GLU A 650 -59.30 -7.52 29.92
C GLU A 650 -60.01 -6.22 29.53
N THR A 651 -61.24 -6.04 30.01
CA THR A 651 -62.01 -4.81 29.77
C THR A 651 -61.38 -3.61 30.50
N LEU A 652 -60.68 -3.84 31.62
CA LEU A 652 -59.92 -2.81 32.34
C LEU A 652 -58.59 -2.48 31.67
N ILE A 653 -57.86 -3.46 31.10
CA ILE A 653 -56.65 -3.22 30.28
C ILE A 653 -56.99 -2.27 29.12
N GLU A 654 -58.10 -2.51 28.41
CA GLU A 654 -58.58 -1.60 27.38
C GLU A 654 -58.98 -0.22 27.93
N ALA A 655 -59.59 -0.18 29.12
CA ALA A 655 -60.01 1.08 29.75
C ALA A 655 -58.81 1.94 30.16
N PHE A 656 -57.72 1.32 30.61
CA PHE A 656 -56.46 1.98 30.95
C PHE A 656 -55.59 2.26 29.71
N GLU A 657 -56.03 1.84 28.52
CA GLU A 657 -55.27 1.94 27.26
C GLU A 657 -53.89 1.27 27.36
N LEU A 658 -53.83 0.14 28.06
CA LEU A 658 -52.64 -0.68 28.17
C LEU A 658 -52.57 -1.67 27.00
N ASN A 659 -51.37 -2.15 26.68
CA ASN A 659 -51.23 -3.19 25.67
C ASN A 659 -51.96 -4.47 26.10
N LYS A 660 -52.72 -5.06 25.16
CA LYS A 660 -53.27 -6.40 25.36
C LYS A 660 -52.14 -7.41 25.37
N ILE A 661 -52.16 -8.30 26.34
CA ILE A 661 -51.27 -9.45 26.39
C ILE A 661 -51.56 -10.27 25.12
N LYS A 662 -50.59 -10.39 24.22
CA LYS A 662 -50.71 -11.28 23.07
C LYS A 662 -50.75 -12.71 23.58
N SER A 663 -51.94 -13.30 23.60
CA SER A 663 -52.08 -14.75 23.77
C SER A 663 -51.69 -15.43 22.46
N GLU A 664 -50.49 -15.98 22.39
CA GLU A 664 -50.17 -17.06 21.46
C GLU A 664 -50.13 -18.40 22.21
#